data_AF-A0A2Z7BKI9-F1
#
_entry.id   AF-A0A2Z7BKI9-F1
#
_cell.length_a   1.000
_cell.length_b   1.000
_cell.length_c   1.000
_cell.angle_alpha   90.00
_cell.angle_beta   90.00
_cell.angle_gamma   90.00
#
_symmetry.space_group_name_H-M   'P 1'
#
loop_
_entity.id
_entity.type
_entity.pdbx_description
1 polymer ?
#
loop_
_entity_poly.entity_id
_entity_poly.type
_entity_poly.pdbx_seq_one_letter_code
_entity_poly.pdbx_strand_id
1 'polypeptide(L)'
;MQQRGGSNGHRWVEKPNSNRPSDSYSMSDGVPSATTENITDRLNSLGVSKKSAQSDAPEPSMQFGNIGLTSHVPHHGKGAIWKPKAYGTVSGATTTEVNKAPIGTMPVLANETQTASTEKPNAVLSNLFSGSLLENLTVDNSTFSIAQIRATFYPKFENEKSDQEIRTRMIEMVSKGLATLEVSLKHSGSLFMYAGHEGGAYAKNSYGNIYTAVGVFVLGRVFREAWGSQAIMKQAEFNEFLERNRMCISMELVTAVLGDHGQRPREDYVVVTAVTELGSGKPKFYPTPDIIAFCRKWRLPTNHVWLFSTRKSVTSFFTAYDVLCEEGTATPVCQALDEVADISVPGSKDHVKVQGEILEGLVARIVSHESSKHMEQVLQDYPPPPSSGADQHLGSSLREICAANRNDEKQALLDGVGPSFCPNSLDWFGHEATQSHSRNVDRSLLSKFLQSRPADFSTAKLQEMVRLMREKRFPAAFKCYHNFHKINSAASDNLHFKMVIHVHSDSAFRRYQKEMRHRPGLWPLYRGFFVDLNLFKVNKERLTEFSKEINSMVETGDDANGASAKYGLADEDANLMIKLKFLTYKIRTFLIRNGLSILFKEGRDAYKAYYLRQMNNWKTSPAKQKELSKMLDEWAVSMIKKFGKKQLSSSTYLSEAEPFLEQYAKRSPLNQALIGSAGNLVRTEDFLAIVEGGKDEEGDLEPEREMTPSSPTYTVKEAVMDEGLIVFFPGIPGCAKSALCKEILSAPGGLGDDRPVRSLMGDLIKGRYWVKVSEERRRKPYSTLLADKNAPNEEVWRQIEDMCRHTKASAVPVIPDSEGTESNPFSLDALAVFMLRVLNRVNHPGNLDKSSPNAGYVLLMFYHLYSGKSRLEFESELIERFGSLVKMPLLKPERSSLPESVRSILEEGINLYKLHTNRHGRMESTKGTYASEWVKWEKQLRVTLLGNAEFLNSIQVPFEFAVAKVLEQLKAIAKGEYAAPSTEKRRFGTIVFAAISLPVSEILDFLENLSEKDPKIEEMLKNKNLRCRLTKAHVTLAHKRSHGVTAVASYGPYLNQNVPVDITALFFSDQSAALEAEPGTVDGEKISSKNEWPHVTIWTAEGVAAKEANMLPHLFKQGEATRIDINPPITITGPLELF
;
A
#
# COMPACT_ATOMS: atom_id res chain seq x y z
N MET A 1 -0.90 -21.85 50.91
CA MET A 1 -0.17 -23.09 50.61
C MET A 1 0.49 -22.93 49.25
N GLN A 2 1.82 -23.09 49.20
CA GLN A 2 2.64 -22.99 48.00
C GLN A 2 2.38 -24.18 47.06
N GLN A 3 2.27 -23.95 45.75
CA GLN A 3 2.69 -24.93 44.74
C GLN A 3 3.43 -24.22 43.60
N ARG A 4 4.63 -24.74 43.32
CA ARG A 4 5.60 -24.29 42.32
C ARG A 4 5.13 -24.69 40.92
N GLY A 5 5.09 -23.74 39.99
CA GLY A 5 4.91 -24.00 38.56
C GLY A 5 6.25 -24.19 37.87
N GLY A 6 6.50 -25.40 37.36
CA GLY A 6 7.63 -25.71 36.49
C GLY A 6 7.33 -25.36 35.04
N SER A 7 8.27 -24.65 34.40
CA SER A 7 8.28 -24.30 32.98
C SER A 7 8.66 -25.52 32.14
N ASN A 8 7.74 -26.05 31.33
CA ASN A 8 8.08 -26.96 30.23
C ASN A 8 8.18 -26.15 28.92
N GLY A 9 9.37 -26.20 28.30
CA GLY A 9 9.63 -25.57 27.01
C GLY A 9 8.77 -26.20 25.90
N HIS A 10 8.14 -25.34 25.10
CA HIS A 10 7.40 -25.76 23.91
C HIS A 10 8.39 -26.21 22.83
N ARG A 11 8.32 -27.49 22.47
CA ARG A 11 9.06 -28.14 21.40
C ARG A 11 8.21 -28.10 20.12
N TRP A 12 8.86 -27.89 18.98
CA TRP A 12 8.32 -27.90 17.62
C TRP A 12 7.37 -29.07 17.36
N VAL A 13 6.23 -28.80 16.69
CA VAL A 13 5.28 -29.83 16.24
C VAL A 13 5.09 -29.67 14.72
N GLU A 14 5.64 -30.62 13.97
CA GLU A 14 5.38 -30.80 12.55
C GLU A 14 3.99 -31.44 12.36
N LYS A 15 3.18 -30.93 11.41
CA LYS A 15 1.93 -31.60 11.01
C LYS A 15 2.23 -32.59 9.88
N PRO A 16 1.78 -33.86 9.97
CA PRO A 16 2.07 -34.85 8.93
C PRO A 16 1.30 -34.55 7.62
N ASN A 17 2.02 -34.64 6.50
CA ASN A 17 1.47 -34.53 5.15
C ASN A 17 0.72 -35.82 4.76
N SER A 18 -0.60 -35.75 4.60
CA SER A 18 -1.42 -36.85 4.08
C SER A 18 -1.40 -36.86 2.56
N ASN A 19 -0.31 -37.36 1.95
CA ASN A 19 -0.30 -37.79 0.55
C ASN A 19 0.97 -38.60 0.25
N ARG A 20 0.93 -39.91 0.50
CA ARG A 20 1.77 -40.90 -0.19
C ARG A 20 1.16 -42.30 -0.06
N PRO A 21 0.96 -43.05 -1.16
CA PRO A 21 0.61 -44.45 -1.10
C PRO A 21 1.80 -45.27 -0.56
N SER A 22 1.46 -46.26 0.24
CA SER A 22 2.33 -47.29 0.80
C SER A 22 2.97 -48.16 -0.29
N ASP A 23 4.29 -48.25 -0.29
CA ASP A 23 5.00 -49.41 -0.84
C ASP A 23 6.06 -49.89 0.15
N SER A 24 5.88 -51.14 0.55
CA SER A 24 6.74 -51.96 1.39
C SER A 24 8.03 -52.32 0.66
N TYR A 25 9.20 -52.22 1.31
CA TYR A 25 10.27 -53.23 1.26
C TYR A 25 11.32 -52.98 2.36
N SER A 26 12.05 -54.04 2.66
CA SER A 26 12.64 -54.48 3.94
C SER A 26 14.04 -53.96 4.29
N MET A 27 14.26 -53.80 5.60
CA MET A 27 15.43 -54.20 6.43
C MET A 27 16.83 -54.26 5.78
N SER A 28 17.79 -53.47 6.27
CA SER A 28 18.82 -53.92 7.25
C SER A 28 20.03 -52.96 7.35
N ASP A 29 20.37 -52.64 8.60
CA ASP A 29 21.69 -52.45 9.25
C ASP A 29 22.87 -51.72 8.57
N GLY A 30 23.47 -50.81 9.34
CA GLY A 30 24.90 -50.48 9.21
C GLY A 30 25.33 -49.06 9.64
N VAL A 31 25.51 -48.86 10.95
CA VAL A 31 26.43 -47.85 11.55
C VAL A 31 27.79 -48.61 11.70
N PRO A 32 29.02 -48.03 11.66
CA PRO A 32 29.38 -46.73 12.26
C PRO A 32 30.59 -45.93 11.68
N SER A 33 30.74 -44.72 12.26
CA SER A 33 32.00 -44.11 12.72
C SER A 33 32.94 -43.32 11.80
N ALA A 34 33.11 -42.05 12.23
CA ALA A 34 34.37 -41.38 12.55
C ALA A 34 35.18 -40.60 11.48
N THR A 35 35.26 -39.30 11.80
CA THR A 35 36.47 -38.45 11.92
C THR A 35 37.09 -37.74 10.69
N THR A 36 37.11 -36.40 10.85
CA THR A 36 38.19 -35.42 10.65
C THR A 36 38.56 -34.86 9.28
N GLU A 37 38.51 -33.52 9.27
CA GLU A 37 39.48 -32.55 8.72
C GLU A 37 39.47 -32.21 7.22
N ASN A 38 39.18 -30.91 6.99
CA ASN A 38 39.81 -29.96 6.08
C ASN A 38 40.23 -30.41 4.67
N ILE A 39 39.81 -29.66 3.65
CA ILE A 39 40.69 -28.84 2.80
C ILE A 39 39.88 -28.13 1.68
N THR A 40 40.21 -26.87 1.52
CA THR A 40 39.91 -25.92 0.44
C THR A 40 40.31 -26.39 -0.97
N ASP A 41 39.66 -25.77 -1.97
CA ASP A 41 40.06 -25.62 -3.37
C ASP A 41 40.14 -26.85 -4.28
N ARG A 42 39.19 -26.92 -5.22
CA ARG A 42 39.43 -27.03 -6.68
C ARG A 42 38.10 -27.26 -7.42
N LEU A 43 37.85 -26.47 -8.47
CA LEU A 43 37.65 -26.96 -9.85
C LEU A 43 37.31 -25.80 -10.80
N ASN A 44 38.37 -25.08 -11.21
CA ASN A 44 38.46 -24.63 -12.60
C ASN A 44 39.09 -25.78 -13.39
N SER A 45 38.35 -26.38 -14.32
CA SER A 45 38.81 -26.86 -15.63
C SER A 45 37.83 -27.91 -16.15
N LEU A 46 37.23 -27.63 -17.30
CA LEU A 46 37.01 -28.60 -18.38
C LEU A 46 36.64 -27.79 -19.62
N GLY A 47 37.65 -27.54 -20.45
CA GLY A 47 37.46 -27.12 -21.84
C GLY A 47 37.33 -28.35 -22.72
N VAL A 48 36.45 -28.27 -23.72
CA VAL A 48 36.49 -29.12 -24.93
C VAL A 48 36.19 -28.25 -26.15
N SER A 49 36.94 -28.53 -27.21
CA SER A 49 37.23 -27.72 -28.40
C SER A 49 36.17 -27.69 -29.52
N LYS A 50 36.17 -26.54 -30.22
CA LYS A 50 35.95 -26.23 -31.65
C LYS A 50 35.47 -27.33 -32.63
N LYS A 51 34.55 -26.94 -33.53
CA LYS A 51 34.80 -26.88 -34.99
C LYS A 51 33.82 -25.98 -35.78
N SER A 52 34.37 -25.45 -36.87
CA SER A 52 34.01 -24.44 -37.88
C SER A 52 32.76 -24.65 -38.76
N ALA A 53 32.21 -23.55 -39.31
CA ALA A 53 32.04 -23.33 -40.77
C ALA A 53 31.62 -21.87 -41.11
N GLN A 54 32.09 -21.37 -42.26
CA GLN A 54 31.99 -20.02 -42.84
C GLN A 54 30.62 -19.69 -43.49
N SER A 55 30.30 -18.40 -43.68
CA SER A 55 30.13 -17.78 -45.03
C SER A 55 29.76 -16.29 -44.97
N ASP A 56 30.59 -15.52 -45.69
CA ASP A 56 30.32 -14.41 -46.61
C ASP A 56 29.58 -13.11 -46.22
N ALA A 57 30.32 -12.03 -46.41
CA ALA A 57 29.92 -10.62 -46.55
C ALA A 57 29.31 -10.35 -47.96
N PRO A 58 28.85 -9.14 -48.36
CA PRO A 58 29.62 -7.88 -48.28
C PRO A 58 28.83 -6.58 -47.97
N GLU A 59 29.59 -5.57 -47.51
CA GLU A 59 29.28 -4.14 -47.61
C GLU A 59 29.15 -3.66 -49.07
N PRO A 60 28.72 -2.41 -49.27
CA PRO A 60 29.69 -1.49 -49.85
C PRO A 60 29.80 -0.14 -49.13
N SER A 61 30.93 0.47 -49.43
CA SER A 61 31.63 1.56 -48.75
C SER A 61 31.56 2.89 -49.52
N MET A 62 32.10 3.93 -48.87
CA MET A 62 32.63 5.21 -49.43
C MET A 62 31.59 6.27 -49.87
N GLN A 63 31.78 7.59 -49.71
CA GLN A 63 32.89 8.42 -49.23
C GLN A 63 32.40 9.86 -48.96
N PHE A 64 33.24 10.61 -48.23
CA PHE A 64 33.20 12.03 -47.87
C PHE A 64 33.13 13.04 -49.04
N GLY A 65 32.68 14.28 -48.76
CA GLY A 65 33.07 15.46 -49.54
C GLY A 65 32.29 16.74 -49.28
N ASN A 66 32.94 17.72 -48.64
CA ASN A 66 32.48 19.06 -48.21
C ASN A 66 32.41 20.12 -49.34
N ILE A 67 31.97 21.34 -48.93
CA ILE A 67 32.13 22.70 -49.54
C ILE A 67 30.91 23.11 -50.39
N GLY A 68 30.25 24.27 -50.25
CA GLY A 68 30.49 25.52 -49.53
C GLY A 68 29.95 26.70 -50.35
N LEU A 69 29.71 27.85 -49.69
CA LEU A 69 29.37 29.20 -50.22
C LEU A 69 27.91 29.48 -50.66
N THR A 70 27.10 30.16 -49.83
CA THR A 70 26.97 31.63 -49.64
C THR A 70 26.40 32.39 -50.83
N SER A 71 25.23 33.04 -50.67
CA SER A 71 25.16 34.49 -50.37
C SER A 71 23.86 35.16 -50.85
N HIS A 72 23.48 36.19 -50.08
CA HIS A 72 22.70 37.38 -50.41
C HIS A 72 21.15 37.38 -50.51
N VAL A 73 20.59 37.93 -49.42
CA VAL A 73 19.35 38.72 -49.25
C VAL A 73 19.49 40.07 -50.01
N PRO A 74 18.40 40.77 -50.42
CA PRO A 74 17.83 41.85 -49.57
C PRO A 74 16.30 42.15 -49.69
N HIS A 75 15.71 42.52 -48.54
CA HIS A 75 14.76 43.63 -48.26
C HIS A 75 13.39 43.73 -48.99
N HIS A 76 12.25 44.20 -48.43
CA HIS A 76 11.90 44.99 -47.23
C HIS A 76 10.35 44.97 -47.02
N GLY A 77 9.85 45.07 -45.77
CA GLY A 77 8.45 45.46 -45.47
C GLY A 77 7.98 45.18 -44.02
N LYS A 78 7.84 46.23 -43.20
CA LYS A 78 7.75 46.29 -41.73
C LYS A 78 6.36 45.97 -41.11
N GLY A 79 6.35 45.53 -39.83
CA GLY A 79 5.16 45.55 -38.96
C GLY A 79 5.37 45.07 -37.51
N ALA A 80 5.93 45.94 -36.66
CA ALA A 80 5.82 46.10 -35.18
C ALA A 80 5.79 44.90 -34.19
N ILE A 81 6.70 44.99 -33.21
CA ILE A 81 6.89 44.16 -32.01
C ILE A 81 6.03 44.67 -30.85
N TRP A 82 5.35 43.77 -30.12
CA TRP A 82 4.77 44.04 -28.79
C TRP A 82 5.24 42.98 -27.78
N LYS A 83 5.94 43.41 -26.72
CA LYS A 83 6.34 42.62 -25.52
C LYS A 83 5.24 42.65 -24.44
N PRO A 84 4.98 41.55 -23.69
CA PRO A 84 4.22 41.61 -22.43
C PRO A 84 5.12 41.93 -21.23
N LYS A 85 4.60 42.80 -20.35
CA LYS A 85 5.20 43.32 -19.11
C LYS A 85 5.17 42.31 -17.96
N ALA A 86 6.20 42.35 -17.11
CA ALA A 86 6.27 41.73 -15.79
C ALA A 86 5.94 42.75 -14.69
N TYR A 87 5.21 42.33 -13.64
CA TYR A 87 5.13 42.88 -12.26
C TYR A 87 4.25 41.88 -11.45
N GLY A 88 4.48 41.49 -10.20
CA GLY A 88 5.51 41.78 -9.19
C GLY A 88 5.20 40.92 -7.94
N THR A 89 6.22 40.51 -7.20
CA THR A 89 6.12 39.77 -5.92
C THR A 89 6.21 40.75 -4.75
N VAL A 90 5.25 40.70 -3.83
CA VAL A 90 5.20 41.50 -2.60
C VAL A 90 6.14 40.90 -1.56
N SER A 91 7.07 41.72 -1.09
CA SER A 91 7.92 41.51 0.08
C SER A 91 7.38 42.34 1.26
N GLY A 92 7.37 41.75 2.45
CA GLY A 92 7.27 42.45 3.73
C GLY A 92 8.04 41.61 4.76
N ALA A 93 8.66 42.14 5.81
CA ALA A 93 8.94 43.51 6.22
C ALA A 93 10.25 43.46 7.03
N THR A 94 11.09 44.48 6.90
CA THR A 94 12.39 44.63 7.56
C THR A 94 12.20 45.12 9.01
N THR A 95 12.70 44.37 10.00
CA THR A 95 12.94 44.89 11.35
C THR A 95 14.32 45.54 11.43
N THR A 96 14.32 46.76 11.94
CA THR A 96 15.44 47.69 12.14
C THR A 96 16.48 47.17 13.12
N GLU A 97 17.75 47.09 12.69
CA GLU A 97 18.91 46.99 13.58
C GLU A 97 19.42 48.39 13.95
N VAL A 98 19.69 48.57 15.24
CA VAL A 98 20.18 49.81 15.85
C VAL A 98 21.72 49.77 15.88
N ASN A 99 22.33 50.78 15.27
CA ASN A 99 23.76 51.07 15.34
C ASN A 99 24.24 51.27 16.79
N LYS A 100 25.29 50.56 17.20
CA LYS A 100 26.25 51.02 18.22
C LYS A 100 27.68 50.85 17.72
N ALA A 101 28.40 51.96 17.76
CA ALA A 101 29.78 52.16 17.35
C ALA A 101 30.80 51.45 18.27
N PRO A 102 32.04 51.23 17.80
CA PRO A 102 33.07 50.49 18.54
C PRO A 102 33.84 51.41 19.50
N ILE A 103 34.17 50.90 20.70
CA ILE A 103 35.09 51.55 21.65
C ILE A 103 36.33 50.67 21.80
N GLY A 104 37.44 51.19 21.26
CA GLY A 104 38.76 51.28 21.89
C GLY A 104 39.43 50.03 22.44
N THR A 105 40.36 49.47 21.66
CA THR A 105 41.47 48.66 22.16
C THR A 105 42.76 49.49 22.16
N MET A 106 43.49 49.48 23.28
CA MET A 106 44.90 49.86 23.39
C MET A 106 45.59 48.90 24.37
N PRO A 107 46.93 48.74 24.27
CA PRO A 107 47.57 47.44 24.17
C PRO A 107 48.46 47.10 25.38
N VAL A 108 48.82 45.83 25.54
CA VAL A 108 49.96 45.43 26.39
C VAL A 108 50.88 44.49 25.60
N LEU A 109 52.17 44.79 25.75
CA LEU A 109 53.36 44.29 25.06
C LEU A 109 53.80 42.88 25.49
N ALA A 110 54.64 42.28 24.62
CA ALA A 110 55.70 41.29 24.86
C ALA A 110 55.26 39.82 25.12
N ASN A 111 55.84 38.77 24.53
CA ASN A 111 57.20 38.55 24.04
C ASN A 111 57.21 37.46 22.95
N GLU A 112 58.18 37.55 22.05
CA GLU A 112 58.57 36.49 21.13
C GLU A 112 59.29 35.36 21.88
N THR A 113 58.96 34.11 21.55
CA THR A 113 59.89 32.99 21.66
C THR A 113 59.58 32.01 20.52
N GLN A 114 60.50 31.92 19.55
CA GLN A 114 60.61 30.83 18.58
C GLN A 114 60.95 29.55 19.38
N THR A 115 60.52 28.31 19.10
CA THR A 115 60.23 27.56 17.88
C THR A 115 59.49 26.27 18.26
N ALA A 116 58.43 25.90 17.56
CA ALA A 116 58.11 24.50 17.23
C ALA A 116 57.12 24.52 16.05
N SER A 117 57.50 23.86 14.96
CA SER A 117 56.77 23.75 13.70
C SER A 117 55.30 23.37 13.91
N THR A 118 54.41 24.34 13.76
CA THR A 118 52.96 24.13 13.67
C THR A 118 52.56 24.24 12.20
N GLU A 119 52.04 23.14 11.67
CA GLU A 119 51.43 23.08 10.35
C GLU A 119 50.39 24.20 10.18
N LYS A 120 50.45 24.89 9.04
CA LYS A 120 49.45 25.91 8.68
C LYS A 120 48.04 25.30 8.70
N PRO A 121 47.03 25.94 9.30
CA PRO A 121 45.66 25.48 9.14
C PRO A 121 45.21 25.68 7.69
N ASN A 122 44.65 24.60 7.13
CA ASN A 122 44.30 24.39 5.72
C ASN A 122 43.44 25.52 5.09
N ALA A 123 44.04 26.30 4.17
CA ALA A 123 43.31 27.25 3.30
C ALA A 123 42.20 26.60 2.45
N VAL A 124 42.27 25.27 2.25
CA VAL A 124 41.25 24.48 1.54
C VAL A 124 39.95 24.36 2.36
N LEU A 125 40.05 24.25 3.69
CA LEU A 125 38.88 24.15 4.58
C LEU A 125 38.11 25.46 4.61
N SER A 126 38.80 26.59 4.76
CA SER A 126 38.17 27.92 4.70
C SER A 126 37.48 28.16 3.34
N ASN A 127 38.08 27.69 2.24
CA ASN A 127 37.49 27.83 0.92
C ASN A 127 36.27 26.91 0.70
N LEU A 128 36.28 25.69 1.24
CA LEU A 128 35.13 24.75 1.20
C LEU A 128 33.90 25.33 1.92
N PHE A 129 34.10 25.88 3.11
CA PHE A 129 33.01 26.44 3.93
C PHE A 129 32.58 27.86 3.51
N SER A 130 33.41 28.57 2.73
CA SER A 130 33.05 29.85 2.09
C SER A 130 32.16 29.72 0.84
N GLY A 131 31.82 28.51 0.40
CA GLY A 131 31.04 28.26 -0.83
C GLY A 131 31.81 28.38 -2.15
N SER A 132 33.01 28.96 -2.14
CA SER A 132 33.79 29.26 -3.35
C SER A 132 34.24 28.03 -4.14
N LEU A 133 34.55 26.90 -3.48
CA LEU A 133 35.05 25.69 -4.15
C LEU A 133 33.99 24.97 -4.99
N LEU A 134 32.76 24.84 -4.49
CA LEU A 134 31.68 24.25 -5.27
C LEU A 134 31.30 25.19 -6.42
N GLU A 135 31.21 26.51 -6.22
CA GLU A 135 30.89 27.48 -7.28
C GLU A 135 31.92 27.46 -8.41
N ASN A 136 33.21 27.39 -8.07
CA ASN A 136 34.33 27.40 -9.03
C ASN A 136 34.49 26.10 -9.84
N LEU A 137 33.85 24.99 -9.44
CA LEU A 137 33.92 23.74 -10.22
C LEU A 137 33.10 23.83 -11.51
N THR A 138 33.74 23.99 -12.66
CA THR A 138 33.08 23.92 -13.97
C THR A 138 32.92 22.47 -14.44
N VAL A 139 31.68 22.04 -14.68
CA VAL A 139 31.38 20.70 -15.22
C VAL A 139 31.69 20.68 -16.72
N ASP A 140 32.63 19.83 -17.11
CA ASP A 140 33.07 19.63 -18.49
C ASP A 140 33.09 18.12 -18.84
N ASN A 141 33.53 17.79 -20.06
CA ASN A 141 33.62 16.40 -20.53
C ASN A 141 34.60 15.52 -19.73
N SER A 142 35.44 16.11 -18.87
CA SER A 142 36.38 15.40 -18.00
C SER A 142 35.87 15.24 -16.56
N THR A 143 34.66 15.71 -16.27
CA THR A 143 34.06 15.68 -14.95
C THR A 143 33.17 14.45 -14.79
N PHE A 144 33.49 13.61 -13.81
CA PHE A 144 32.75 12.40 -13.47
C PHE A 144 32.10 12.51 -12.10
N SER A 145 31.05 11.71 -11.92
CA SER A 145 30.40 11.51 -10.64
C SER A 145 30.32 10.04 -10.32
N ILE A 146 30.52 9.70 -9.05
CA ILE A 146 30.17 8.41 -8.47
C ILE A 146 29.19 8.62 -7.33
N ALA A 147 28.13 7.81 -7.31
CA ALA A 147 27.08 7.83 -6.31
C ALA A 147 26.97 6.47 -5.64
N GLN A 148 27.26 6.43 -4.35
CA GLN A 148 27.22 5.22 -3.55
C GLN A 148 26.02 5.25 -2.60
N ILE A 149 25.10 4.32 -2.75
CA ILE A 149 23.99 4.15 -1.79
C ILE A 149 24.58 3.67 -0.46
N ARG A 150 24.26 4.38 0.63
CA ARG A 150 24.71 4.06 2.00
C ARG A 150 23.62 3.48 2.87
N ALA A 151 22.37 3.87 2.66
CA ALA A 151 21.23 3.29 3.33
C ALA A 151 19.97 3.45 2.48
N THR A 152 19.13 2.41 2.53
CA THR A 152 17.80 2.41 1.92
C THR A 152 16.92 1.37 2.60
N PHE A 153 15.64 1.67 2.74
CA PHE A 153 14.61 0.72 3.16
C PHE A 153 13.82 0.21 1.95
N TYR A 154 12.90 -0.72 2.16
CA TYR A 154 12.02 -1.25 1.12
C TYR A 154 11.33 -0.13 0.29
N PRO A 155 11.00 -0.42 -0.98
CA PRO A 155 10.11 0.42 -1.76
C PRO A 155 8.81 0.74 -1.00
N LYS A 156 8.14 1.83 -1.37
CA LYS A 156 6.84 2.13 -0.77
C LYS A 156 5.84 1.00 -1.07
N PHE A 157 5.27 0.43 -0.02
CA PHE A 157 4.21 -0.57 -0.08
C PHE A 157 2.88 -0.07 0.50
N GLU A 158 1.78 -0.65 0.03
CA GLU A 158 0.43 -0.13 0.19
C GLU A 158 -0.22 -0.54 1.52
N ASN A 159 -1.19 0.25 1.98
CA ASN A 159 -2.08 -0.21 3.05
C ASN A 159 -3.12 -1.15 2.45
N GLU A 160 -3.63 -2.09 3.24
CA GLU A 160 -4.71 -3.01 2.84
C GLU A 160 -5.93 -2.32 2.19
N LYS A 161 -6.27 -1.12 2.68
CA LYS A 161 -7.42 -0.34 2.19
C LYS A 161 -7.27 0.14 0.74
N SER A 162 -6.05 0.11 0.22
CA SER A 162 -5.71 0.65 -1.10
C SER A 162 -5.78 -0.40 -2.21
N ASP A 163 -5.88 -1.70 -1.90
CA ASP A 163 -5.76 -2.70 -2.96
C ASP A 163 -6.24 -4.11 -2.54
N GLN A 164 -7.53 -4.42 -2.76
CA GLN A 164 -8.03 -5.80 -2.68
C GLN A 164 -7.38 -6.69 -3.76
N GLU A 165 -6.98 -6.10 -4.88
CA GLU A 165 -6.27 -6.78 -5.94
C GLU A 165 -4.91 -7.28 -5.45
N ILE A 166 -4.17 -6.54 -4.60
CA ILE A 166 -2.94 -7.08 -4.00
C ILE A 166 -3.23 -8.34 -3.19
N ARG A 167 -4.26 -8.36 -2.33
CA ARG A 167 -4.62 -9.54 -1.54
C ARG A 167 -4.99 -10.72 -2.45
N THR A 168 -5.82 -10.48 -3.46
CA THR A 168 -6.23 -11.51 -4.43
C THR A 168 -5.02 -12.04 -5.21
N ARG A 169 -4.15 -11.16 -5.70
CA ARG A 169 -2.91 -11.51 -6.39
C ARG A 169 -1.97 -12.31 -5.48
N MET A 170 -1.81 -11.91 -4.22
CA MET A 170 -1.03 -12.67 -3.23
C MET A 170 -1.58 -14.09 -3.04
N ILE A 171 -2.90 -14.22 -2.86
CA ILE A 171 -3.56 -15.53 -2.71
C ILE A 171 -3.37 -16.36 -3.98
N GLU A 172 -3.56 -15.78 -5.16
CA GLU A 172 -3.44 -16.46 -6.44
C GLU A 172 -2.01 -16.96 -6.71
N MET A 173 -1.01 -16.13 -6.45
CA MET A 173 0.41 -16.50 -6.60
C MET A 173 0.79 -17.68 -5.71
N VAL A 174 0.38 -17.65 -4.44
CA VAL A 174 0.61 -18.76 -3.50
C VAL A 174 -0.20 -20.00 -3.92
N SER A 175 -1.45 -19.82 -4.35
CA SER A 175 -2.32 -20.93 -4.78
C SER A 175 -1.79 -21.67 -6.01
N LYS A 176 -1.09 -20.97 -6.91
CA LYS A 176 -0.42 -21.54 -8.09
C LYS A 176 0.97 -22.13 -7.77
N GLY A 177 1.41 -22.09 -6.50
CA GLY A 177 2.73 -22.56 -6.09
C GLY A 177 3.89 -21.70 -6.60
N LEU A 178 3.62 -20.48 -7.08
CA LEU A 178 4.62 -19.58 -7.64
C LEU A 178 5.40 -18.84 -6.55
N ALA A 179 4.85 -18.73 -5.35
CA ALA A 179 5.39 -17.91 -4.27
C ALA A 179 4.98 -18.41 -2.88
N THR A 180 5.64 -17.90 -1.85
CA THR A 180 5.23 -18.04 -0.44
C THR A 180 4.89 -16.64 0.10
N LEU A 181 3.85 -16.54 0.94
CA LEU A 181 3.54 -15.32 1.68
C LEU A 181 4.26 -15.36 3.03
N GLU A 182 5.11 -14.38 3.28
CA GLU A 182 5.75 -14.13 4.58
C GLU A 182 5.00 -13.01 5.30
N VAL A 183 4.74 -13.20 6.59
CA VAL A 183 4.08 -12.22 7.44
C VAL A 183 4.93 -11.98 8.68
N SER A 184 5.08 -10.72 9.09
CA SER A 184 5.79 -10.35 10.32
C SER A 184 5.01 -9.34 11.15
N LEU A 185 5.27 -9.26 12.46
CA LEU A 185 4.66 -8.23 13.30
C LEU A 185 5.12 -6.85 12.86
N LYS A 186 4.16 -5.93 12.75
CA LYS A 186 4.46 -4.51 12.63
C LYS A 186 4.58 -3.92 14.03
N HIS A 187 5.82 -3.73 14.47
CA HIS A 187 6.12 -2.95 15.66
C HIS A 187 5.80 -1.47 15.44
N SER A 188 5.57 -0.77 16.55
CA SER A 188 5.35 0.68 16.53
C SER A 188 6.56 1.41 17.10
N GLY A 189 7.39 1.93 16.22
CA GLY A 189 8.56 2.75 16.55
C GLY A 189 8.95 3.63 15.37
N SER A 190 10.24 3.97 15.33
CA SER A 190 10.85 4.77 14.26
C SER A 190 11.79 3.91 13.42
N LEU A 191 11.82 4.14 12.11
CA LEU A 191 12.78 3.46 11.23
C LEU A 191 14.21 3.94 11.56
N PHE A 192 15.07 2.98 11.92
CA PHE A 192 16.48 3.18 12.16
C PHE A 192 17.30 2.28 11.24
N MET A 193 18.30 2.82 10.57
CA MET A 193 19.16 2.10 9.65
C MET A 193 20.63 2.30 10.03
N TYR A 194 21.42 1.25 9.91
CA TYR A 194 22.84 1.26 10.26
C TYR A 194 23.65 0.48 9.22
N ALA A 195 24.74 1.08 8.73
CA ALA A 195 25.53 0.52 7.64
C ALA A 195 27.02 0.33 8.01
N GLY A 196 27.33 0.29 9.32
CA GLY A 196 28.69 0.36 9.84
C GLY A 196 29.06 1.78 10.31
N HIS A 197 30.20 1.90 10.97
CA HIS A 197 30.66 3.16 11.55
C HIS A 197 31.07 4.19 10.50
N GLU A 198 31.74 3.78 9.42
CA GLU A 198 31.93 4.62 8.24
C GLU A 198 30.65 4.69 7.41
N GLY A 199 29.88 3.58 7.40
CA GLY A 199 28.56 3.44 6.79
C GLY A 199 27.60 4.56 7.12
N GLY A 200 27.54 4.89 8.40
CA GLY A 200 26.67 5.87 9.01
C GLY A 200 25.41 5.26 9.63
N ALA A 201 24.80 6.06 10.50
CA ALA A 201 23.52 5.78 11.14
C ALA A 201 22.46 6.74 10.59
N TYR A 202 21.28 6.22 10.26
CA TYR A 202 20.25 6.95 9.55
C TYR A 202 18.88 6.73 10.19
N ALA A 203 18.09 7.81 10.26
CA ALA A 203 16.67 7.78 10.61
C ALA A 203 15.84 8.02 9.35
N LYS A 204 14.51 7.99 9.46
CA LYS A 204 13.62 8.29 8.33
C LYS A 204 13.90 9.69 7.78
N ASN A 205 14.55 9.76 6.61
CA ASN A 205 14.88 10.99 5.87
C ASN A 205 15.85 11.97 6.58
N SER A 206 16.58 11.53 7.61
CA SER A 206 17.53 12.34 8.36
C SER A 206 18.70 11.50 8.91
N TYR A 207 19.79 12.17 9.30
CA TYR A 207 20.95 11.54 9.95
C TYR A 207 21.64 12.55 10.87
N GLY A 208 22.47 12.08 11.80
CA GLY A 208 23.24 12.95 12.70
C GLY A 208 22.36 13.74 13.67
N ASN A 209 21.24 13.17 14.10
CA ASN A 209 20.28 13.78 15.03
C ASN A 209 20.04 12.85 16.23
N ILE A 210 19.11 13.24 17.11
CA ILE A 210 18.80 12.47 18.32
C ILE A 210 18.25 11.07 17.99
N TYR A 211 17.45 10.92 16.91
CA TYR A 211 16.92 9.63 16.49
C TYR A 211 18.05 8.64 16.15
N THR A 212 19.09 9.10 15.43
CA THR A 212 20.23 8.24 15.11
C THR A 212 21.14 7.99 16.31
N ALA A 213 21.29 8.94 17.23
CA ALA A 213 22.04 8.74 18.47
C ALA A 213 21.38 7.67 19.37
N VAL A 214 20.06 7.78 19.58
CA VAL A 214 19.29 6.78 20.33
C VAL A 214 19.35 5.42 19.66
N GLY A 215 19.22 5.35 18.33
CA GLY A 215 19.33 4.09 17.59
C GLY A 215 20.69 3.39 17.77
N VAL A 216 21.78 4.15 17.65
CA VAL A 216 23.14 3.61 17.87
C VAL A 216 23.35 3.16 19.32
N PHE A 217 22.85 3.92 20.30
CA PHE A 217 22.89 3.54 21.71
C PHE A 217 22.16 2.23 21.98
N VAL A 218 20.92 2.09 21.49
CA VAL A 218 20.11 0.89 21.71
C VAL A 218 20.73 -0.31 20.99
N LEU A 219 21.26 -0.15 19.78
CA LEU A 219 22.00 -1.21 19.09
C LEU A 219 23.26 -1.64 19.87
N GLY A 220 24.03 -0.68 20.39
CA GLY A 220 25.18 -0.93 21.25
C GLY A 220 24.80 -1.71 22.51
N ARG A 221 23.69 -1.35 23.15
CA ARG A 221 23.14 -2.05 24.32
C ARG A 221 22.73 -3.49 24.00
N VAL A 222 22.10 -3.73 22.85
CA VAL A 222 21.75 -5.08 22.38
C VAL A 222 22.99 -5.97 22.28
N PHE A 223 24.11 -5.46 21.76
CA PHE A 223 25.36 -6.23 21.73
C PHE A 223 25.91 -6.53 23.13
N ARG A 224 25.77 -5.60 24.09
CA ARG A 224 26.16 -5.85 25.49
C ARG A 224 25.27 -6.91 26.14
N GLU A 225 23.97 -6.84 25.92
CA GLU A 225 23.01 -7.85 26.39
C GLU A 225 23.33 -9.24 25.80
N ALA A 226 23.69 -9.31 24.52
CA ALA A 226 23.88 -10.56 23.80
C ALA A 226 25.29 -11.20 23.95
N TRP A 227 26.33 -10.39 24.14
CA TRP A 227 27.73 -10.81 24.11
C TRP A 227 28.50 -10.49 25.39
N GLY A 228 27.92 -9.73 26.33
CA GLY A 228 28.53 -9.39 27.61
C GLY A 228 29.89 -8.71 27.44
N SER A 229 30.93 -9.28 28.05
CA SER A 229 32.31 -8.77 27.97
C SER A 229 32.90 -8.80 26.56
N GLN A 230 32.38 -9.62 25.64
CA GLN A 230 32.84 -9.68 24.24
C GLN A 230 32.18 -8.63 23.33
N ALA A 231 31.25 -7.82 23.86
CA ALA A 231 30.45 -6.90 23.05
C ALA A 231 31.31 -5.94 22.21
N ILE A 232 32.33 -5.30 22.79
CA ILE A 232 33.18 -4.32 22.08
C ILE A 232 33.88 -4.95 20.86
N MET A 233 34.42 -6.16 21.03
CA MET A 233 35.06 -6.93 19.96
C MET A 233 34.05 -7.31 18.87
N LYS A 234 32.87 -7.81 19.27
CA LYS A 234 31.81 -8.19 18.33
C LYS A 234 31.18 -7.02 17.59
N GLN A 235 31.10 -5.85 18.22
CA GLN A 235 30.69 -4.62 17.55
C GLN A 235 31.68 -4.21 16.45
N ALA A 236 33.00 -4.32 16.70
CA ALA A 236 34.03 -4.03 15.71
C ALA A 236 34.00 -5.02 14.53
N GLU A 237 33.94 -6.32 14.82
CA GLU A 237 33.76 -7.37 13.78
C GLU A 237 32.48 -7.14 12.96
N PHE A 238 31.40 -6.72 13.61
CA PHE A 238 30.13 -6.44 12.94
C PHE A 238 30.22 -5.27 11.97
N ASN A 239 30.88 -4.18 12.38
CA ASN A 239 31.11 -3.02 11.52
C ASN A 239 31.95 -3.38 10.30
N GLU A 240 33.07 -4.07 10.50
CA GLU A 240 33.93 -4.52 9.40
C GLU A 240 33.15 -5.40 8.42
N PHE A 241 32.31 -6.30 8.95
CA PHE A 241 31.44 -7.13 8.14
C PHE A 241 30.44 -6.31 7.31
N LEU A 242 29.73 -5.34 7.90
CA LEU A 242 28.77 -4.50 7.18
C LEU A 242 29.46 -3.68 6.09
N GLU A 243 30.62 -3.10 6.38
CA GLU A 243 31.34 -2.23 5.44
C GLU A 243 31.94 -3.03 4.29
N ARG A 244 32.62 -4.14 4.59
CA ARG A 244 33.24 -5.02 3.58
C ARG A 244 32.21 -5.59 2.60
N ASN A 245 31.03 -5.97 3.09
CA ASN A 245 29.96 -6.52 2.27
C ASN A 245 28.99 -5.46 1.73
N ARG A 246 29.22 -4.18 2.05
CA ARG A 246 28.35 -3.05 1.67
C ARG A 246 26.90 -3.31 2.06
N MET A 247 26.65 -3.55 3.34
CA MET A 247 25.34 -3.91 3.87
C MET A 247 24.77 -2.81 4.75
N CYS A 248 23.43 -2.67 4.70
CA CYS A 248 22.66 -1.83 5.59
C CYS A 248 21.62 -2.69 6.30
N ILE A 249 21.60 -2.62 7.63
CA ILE A 249 20.55 -3.21 8.45
C ILE A 249 19.49 -2.16 8.73
N SER A 250 18.22 -2.54 8.55
CA SER A 250 17.06 -1.70 8.87
C SER A 250 16.30 -2.33 10.03
N MET A 251 15.98 -1.50 11.02
CA MET A 251 15.36 -1.90 12.27
C MET A 251 14.20 -0.98 12.59
N GLU A 252 13.21 -1.51 13.28
CA GLU A 252 12.27 -0.68 14.03
C GLU A 252 12.90 -0.37 15.40
N LEU A 253 13.12 0.91 15.68
CA LEU A 253 13.57 1.42 16.97
C LEU A 253 12.35 1.73 17.83
N VAL A 254 12.12 0.92 18.85
CA VAL A 254 10.95 1.01 19.74
C VAL A 254 11.41 1.59 21.08
N THR A 255 11.03 2.84 21.35
CA THR A 255 11.39 3.56 22.57
C THR A 255 10.34 4.61 22.92
N ALA A 256 10.24 4.93 24.22
CA ALA A 256 9.42 6.05 24.71
C ALA A 256 10.16 7.40 24.66
N VAL A 257 11.48 7.41 24.44
CA VAL A 257 12.32 8.63 24.53
C VAL A 257 12.12 9.55 23.33
N LEU A 258 11.82 8.99 22.15
CA LEU A 258 11.63 9.72 20.89
C LEU A 258 10.18 10.16 20.67
N GLY A 259 9.31 9.96 21.66
CA GLY A 259 7.89 10.29 21.61
C GLY A 259 6.97 9.07 21.60
N ASP A 260 5.67 9.34 21.65
CA ASP A 260 4.63 8.32 21.77
C ASP A 260 4.17 7.72 20.42
N HIS A 261 4.28 6.39 20.31
CA HIS A 261 3.84 5.60 19.15
C HIS A 261 2.83 4.51 19.55
N GLY A 262 1.54 4.82 19.60
CA GLY A 262 0.45 3.83 19.77
C GLY A 262 0.38 3.13 21.14
N GLN A 263 1.48 2.76 21.76
CA GLN A 263 1.62 2.30 23.14
C GLN A 263 3.07 2.53 23.58
N ARG A 264 3.26 3.01 24.82
CA ARG A 264 4.60 3.18 25.37
C ARG A 264 5.23 1.82 25.63
N PRO A 265 6.43 1.56 25.09
CA PRO A 265 7.09 0.29 25.33
C PRO A 265 7.63 0.21 26.76
N ARG A 266 7.67 -1.01 27.29
CA ARG A 266 8.20 -1.33 28.63
C ARG A 266 9.73 -1.33 28.64
N GLU A 267 10.32 -1.77 27.55
CA GLU A 267 11.77 -1.76 27.31
C GLU A 267 12.09 -0.97 26.04
N ASP A 268 13.30 -0.39 25.96
CA ASP A 268 13.79 0.25 24.74
C ASP A 268 14.60 -0.77 23.94
N TYR A 269 14.22 -1.04 22.70
CA TYR A 269 14.83 -2.10 21.89
C TYR A 269 14.77 -1.79 20.40
N VAL A 270 15.56 -2.55 19.63
CA VAL A 270 15.50 -2.61 18.17
C VAL A 270 15.05 -3.99 17.72
N VAL A 271 14.37 -4.08 16.59
CA VAL A 271 14.03 -5.35 15.93
C VAL A 271 14.36 -5.24 14.45
N VAL A 272 15.09 -6.22 13.92
CA VAL A 272 15.52 -6.21 12.51
C VAL A 272 14.31 -6.49 11.61
N THR A 273 14.10 -5.59 10.65
CA THR A 273 12.98 -5.67 9.69
C THR A 273 13.44 -5.86 8.25
N ALA A 274 14.67 -5.43 7.91
CA ALA A 274 15.28 -5.70 6.63
C ALA A 274 16.81 -5.74 6.73
N VAL A 275 17.43 -6.54 5.87
CA VAL A 275 18.87 -6.51 5.61
C VAL A 275 19.06 -6.29 4.11
N THR A 276 19.88 -5.31 3.75
CA THR A 276 20.02 -4.85 2.37
C THR A 276 21.48 -4.84 1.94
N GLU A 277 21.78 -5.49 0.83
CA GLU A 277 23.06 -5.37 0.13
C GLU A 277 23.02 -4.17 -0.83
N LEU A 278 24.00 -3.28 -0.68
CA LEU A 278 24.12 -1.98 -1.36
C LEU A 278 25.28 -1.99 -2.37
N GLY A 279 25.46 -3.09 -3.09
CA GLY A 279 26.53 -3.27 -4.08
C GLY A 279 26.53 -2.25 -5.23
N SER A 280 27.18 -2.57 -6.35
CA SER A 280 27.27 -1.71 -7.54
C SER A 280 26.03 -1.76 -8.45
N GLY A 281 24.91 -2.33 -7.98
CA GLY A 281 23.67 -2.43 -8.72
C GLY A 281 22.44 -2.09 -7.86
N LYS A 282 21.26 -2.51 -8.33
CA LYS A 282 19.99 -2.32 -7.61
C LYS A 282 20.11 -2.90 -6.19
N PRO A 283 19.69 -2.17 -5.13
CA PRO A 283 19.65 -2.69 -3.78
C PRO A 283 18.92 -4.04 -3.69
N LYS A 284 19.56 -5.03 -3.07
CA LYS A 284 19.02 -6.39 -2.88
C LYS A 284 18.64 -6.60 -1.42
N PHE A 285 17.41 -7.05 -1.18
CA PHE A 285 16.92 -7.29 0.17
C PHE A 285 16.95 -8.79 0.47
N TYR A 286 17.44 -9.14 1.64
CA TYR A 286 17.46 -10.53 2.09
C TYR A 286 16.02 -11.09 2.17
N PRO A 287 15.82 -12.35 1.76
CA PRO A 287 14.62 -13.09 2.12
C PRO A 287 14.61 -13.35 3.63
N THR A 288 13.44 -13.64 4.21
CA THR A 288 13.34 -13.76 5.67
C THR A 288 14.18 -14.89 6.29
N PRO A 289 14.38 -16.06 5.65
CA PRO A 289 15.34 -17.05 6.13
C PRO A 289 16.74 -16.44 6.35
N ASP A 290 17.26 -15.69 5.37
CA ASP A 290 18.58 -15.07 5.47
C ASP A 290 18.63 -13.98 6.54
N ILE A 291 17.52 -13.24 6.75
CA ILE A 291 17.41 -12.29 7.87
C ILE A 291 17.51 -13.04 9.21
N ILE A 292 16.84 -14.17 9.35
CA ILE A 292 16.89 -14.99 10.57
C ILE A 292 18.30 -15.55 10.78
N ALA A 293 18.94 -16.11 9.76
CA ALA A 293 20.32 -16.59 9.82
C ALA A 293 21.27 -15.48 10.26
N PHE A 294 21.17 -14.31 9.60
CA PHE A 294 21.96 -13.13 9.92
C PHE A 294 21.76 -12.68 11.37
N CYS A 295 20.51 -12.58 11.83
CA CYS A 295 20.21 -12.15 13.18
C CYS A 295 20.70 -13.17 14.22
N ARG A 296 20.54 -14.47 13.99
CA ARG A 296 21.02 -15.51 14.93
C ARG A 296 22.55 -15.54 14.99
N LYS A 297 23.24 -15.34 13.87
CA LYS A 297 24.71 -15.22 13.80
C LYS A 297 25.22 -14.06 14.66
N TRP A 298 24.59 -12.89 14.57
CA TRP A 298 25.01 -11.68 15.28
C TRP A 298 24.30 -11.48 16.63
N ARG A 299 23.41 -12.39 17.01
CA ARG A 299 22.51 -12.32 18.18
C ARG A 299 21.67 -11.04 18.23
N LEU A 300 21.23 -10.58 17.06
CA LEU A 300 20.34 -9.43 16.92
C LEU A 300 18.87 -9.84 17.11
N PRO A 301 18.00 -8.95 17.60
CA PRO A 301 16.61 -9.29 17.78
C PRO A 301 15.86 -9.54 16.45
N THR A 302 15.38 -10.77 16.26
CA THR A 302 14.47 -11.18 15.19
C THR A 302 13.02 -10.80 15.50
N ASN A 303 12.26 -10.49 14.45
CA ASN A 303 10.82 -10.33 14.48
C ASN A 303 10.11 -11.70 14.60
N HIS A 304 8.85 -11.71 15.01
CA HIS A 304 7.97 -12.88 14.89
C HIS A 304 7.50 -12.98 13.43
N VAL A 305 7.72 -14.14 12.81
CA VAL A 305 7.47 -14.39 11.39
C VAL A 305 6.60 -15.64 11.19
N TRP A 306 5.69 -15.57 10.23
CA TRP A 306 4.86 -16.69 9.76
C TRP A 306 4.96 -16.85 8.25
N LEU A 307 5.03 -18.09 7.77
CA LEU A 307 5.02 -18.41 6.34
C LEU A 307 3.74 -19.16 5.96
N PHE A 308 3.19 -18.79 4.80
CA PHE A 308 1.99 -19.38 4.20
C PHE A 308 2.30 -19.72 2.73
N SER A 309 2.37 -21.01 2.46
CA SER A 309 2.81 -21.63 1.21
C SER A 309 1.69 -22.29 0.42
N THR A 310 0.48 -22.39 0.97
CA THR A 310 -0.68 -23.05 0.34
C THR A 310 -1.87 -22.11 0.23
N ARG A 311 -2.78 -22.39 -0.74
CA ARG A 311 -4.08 -21.67 -0.85
C ARG A 311 -4.85 -21.67 0.47
N LYS A 312 -4.82 -22.79 1.19
CA LYS A 312 -5.52 -22.97 2.46
C LYS A 312 -4.93 -22.08 3.55
N SER A 313 -3.62 -22.12 3.74
CA SER A 313 -2.94 -21.36 4.80
C SER A 313 -2.99 -19.86 4.53
N VAL A 314 -2.75 -19.41 3.29
CA VAL A 314 -2.81 -17.98 2.93
C VAL A 314 -4.22 -17.40 3.06
N THR A 315 -5.26 -18.13 2.67
CA THR A 315 -6.65 -17.66 2.81
C THR A 315 -7.09 -17.65 4.27
N SER A 316 -6.64 -18.64 5.06
CA SER A 316 -6.89 -18.70 6.50
C SER A 316 -6.23 -17.54 7.25
N PHE A 317 -4.97 -17.19 6.94
CA PHE A 317 -4.29 -16.00 7.46
C PHE A 317 -5.14 -14.74 7.28
N PHE A 318 -5.53 -14.53 6.04
CA PHE A 318 -6.25 -13.36 5.60
C PHE A 318 -7.64 -13.28 6.27
N THR A 319 -8.28 -14.42 6.48
CA THR A 319 -9.55 -14.53 7.22
C THR A 319 -9.36 -14.31 8.73
N ALA A 320 -8.30 -14.85 9.33
CA ALA A 320 -7.97 -14.64 10.73
C ALA A 320 -7.72 -13.15 11.02
N TYR A 321 -7.02 -12.46 10.12
CA TYR A 321 -6.88 -11.01 10.21
C TYR A 321 -8.24 -10.30 10.10
N ASP A 322 -9.12 -10.65 9.17
CA ASP A 322 -10.45 -10.01 9.04
C ASP A 322 -11.28 -10.15 10.32
N VAL A 323 -11.21 -11.32 10.97
CA VAL A 323 -11.88 -11.63 12.24
C VAL A 323 -11.31 -10.82 13.41
N LEU A 324 -10.03 -10.47 13.35
CA LEU A 324 -9.29 -9.76 14.42
C LEU A 324 -9.08 -8.28 14.14
N CYS A 325 -9.32 -7.77 12.94
CA CYS A 325 -8.87 -6.43 12.53
C CYS A 325 -9.42 -5.28 13.41
N GLU A 326 -10.56 -5.49 14.06
CA GLU A 326 -11.22 -4.52 14.94
C GLU A 326 -10.94 -4.68 16.44
N GLU A 327 -10.39 -5.80 16.89
CA GLU A 327 -10.18 -6.09 18.33
C GLU A 327 -8.83 -6.73 18.65
N GLY A 328 -8.03 -7.03 17.62
CA GLY A 328 -6.78 -7.73 17.74
C GLY A 328 -5.81 -7.00 18.67
N THR A 329 -5.32 -7.75 19.66
CA THR A 329 -4.15 -7.42 20.46
C THR A 329 -3.05 -8.45 20.19
N ALA A 330 -1.84 -8.20 20.66
CA ALA A 330 -0.67 -9.02 20.33
C ALA A 330 -0.88 -10.51 20.66
N THR A 331 -1.40 -10.85 21.85
CA THR A 331 -1.62 -12.24 22.27
C THR A 331 -2.57 -13.03 21.34
N PRO A 332 -3.85 -12.63 21.15
CA PRO A 332 -4.78 -13.38 20.31
C PRO A 332 -4.38 -13.38 18.83
N VAL A 333 -3.70 -12.33 18.35
CA VAL A 333 -3.18 -12.29 16.98
C VAL A 333 -2.06 -13.31 16.79
N CYS A 334 -1.04 -13.31 17.65
CA CYS A 334 0.06 -14.27 17.55
C CYS A 334 -0.45 -15.71 17.65
N GLN A 335 -1.32 -16.02 18.63
CA GLN A 335 -1.90 -17.36 18.79
C GLN A 335 -2.64 -17.84 17.54
N ALA A 336 -3.51 -17.00 16.96
CA ALA A 336 -4.24 -17.37 15.76
C ALA A 336 -3.31 -17.60 14.56
N LEU A 337 -2.26 -16.78 14.42
CA LEU A 337 -1.30 -16.92 13.33
C LEU A 337 -0.37 -18.13 13.49
N ASP A 338 0.05 -18.44 14.71
CA ASP A 338 0.83 -19.65 15.02
C ASP A 338 0.09 -20.93 14.61
N GLU A 339 -1.23 -20.94 14.75
CA GLU A 339 -2.05 -22.10 14.41
C GLU A 339 -2.35 -22.24 12.91
N VAL A 340 -2.50 -21.11 12.19
CA VAL A 340 -2.84 -21.11 10.75
C VAL A 340 -1.61 -21.16 9.82
N ALA A 341 -0.42 -20.81 10.31
CA ALA A 341 0.79 -20.77 9.51
C ALA A 341 1.33 -22.18 9.21
N ASP A 342 2.01 -22.31 8.07
CA ASP A 342 2.74 -23.53 7.73
C ASP A 342 4.05 -23.62 8.53
N ILE A 343 4.72 -22.46 8.70
CA ILE A 343 5.90 -22.30 9.57
C ILE A 343 5.68 -21.06 10.45
N SER A 344 5.88 -21.21 11.75
CA SER A 344 5.95 -20.08 12.71
C SER A 344 7.34 -20.00 13.31
N VAL A 345 7.93 -18.80 13.29
CA VAL A 345 9.22 -18.52 13.92
C VAL A 345 9.02 -17.41 14.95
N PRO A 346 9.11 -17.72 16.26
CA PRO A 346 8.91 -16.72 17.29
C PRO A 346 10.00 -15.65 17.26
N GLY A 347 9.61 -14.43 17.61
CA GLY A 347 10.55 -13.33 17.79
C GLY A 347 11.49 -13.59 18.98
N SER A 348 12.73 -13.14 18.85
CA SER A 348 13.75 -13.23 19.92
C SER A 348 13.34 -12.50 21.21
N LYS A 349 12.61 -11.39 21.08
CA LYS A 349 11.96 -10.66 22.18
C LYS A 349 10.46 -10.76 21.98
N ASP A 350 9.75 -11.19 23.01
CA ASP A 350 8.30 -11.31 22.99
C ASP A 350 7.66 -9.91 23.02
N HIS A 351 6.83 -9.60 22.01
CA HIS A 351 6.20 -8.27 21.86
C HIS A 351 5.38 -7.86 23.10
N VAL A 352 4.66 -8.80 23.72
CA VAL A 352 3.82 -8.52 24.90
C VAL A 352 4.68 -8.14 26.10
N LYS A 353 5.84 -8.79 26.27
CA LYS A 353 6.80 -8.49 27.33
C LYS A 353 7.45 -7.12 27.14
N VAL A 354 7.95 -6.81 25.93
CA VAL A 354 8.78 -5.61 25.71
C VAL A 354 7.98 -4.36 25.32
N GLN A 355 6.86 -4.50 24.60
CA GLN A 355 6.04 -3.38 24.12
C GLN A 355 4.65 -3.36 24.76
N GLY A 356 4.02 -4.53 24.89
CA GLY A 356 2.68 -4.70 25.45
C GLY A 356 1.68 -5.31 24.47
N GLU A 357 0.40 -5.27 24.83
CA GLU A 357 -0.70 -5.88 24.08
C GLU A 357 -1.14 -5.09 22.84
N ILE A 358 -0.88 -3.77 22.78
CA ILE A 358 -1.31 -2.97 21.63
C ILE A 358 -0.34 -3.19 20.48
N LEU A 359 -0.79 -3.97 19.51
CA LEU A 359 -0.07 -4.27 18.29
C LEU A 359 -0.47 -3.27 17.19
N GLU A 360 0.51 -2.65 16.52
CA GLU A 360 0.19 -1.75 15.41
C GLU A 360 -0.45 -2.50 14.25
N GLY A 361 0.11 -3.67 13.90
CA GLY A 361 -0.32 -4.41 12.72
C GLY A 361 0.56 -5.58 12.33
N LEU A 362 0.44 -5.97 11.07
CA LEU A 362 1.22 -6.99 10.38
C LEU A 362 1.75 -6.42 9.07
N VAL A 363 2.89 -6.92 8.62
CA VAL A 363 3.42 -6.69 7.27
C VAL A 363 3.47 -8.02 6.54
N ALA A 364 2.81 -8.13 5.40
CA ALA A 364 2.80 -9.32 4.56
C ALA A 364 3.53 -9.05 3.23
N ARG A 365 4.36 -9.98 2.78
CA ARG A 365 5.23 -9.87 1.60
C ARG A 365 5.25 -11.18 0.82
N ILE A 366 5.24 -11.09 -0.51
CA ILE A 366 5.51 -12.24 -1.37
C ILE A 366 7.01 -12.46 -1.54
N VAL A 367 7.42 -13.71 -1.38
CA VAL A 367 8.79 -14.18 -1.60
C VAL A 367 8.80 -15.43 -2.48
N SER A 368 10.00 -15.86 -2.88
CA SER A 368 10.19 -17.09 -3.65
C SER A 368 9.52 -18.28 -2.97
N HIS A 369 8.94 -19.18 -3.77
CA HIS A 369 8.33 -20.42 -3.28
C HIS A 369 9.32 -21.32 -2.50
N GLU A 370 10.62 -21.21 -2.76
CA GLU A 370 11.68 -21.96 -2.06
C GLU A 370 11.91 -21.47 -0.63
N SER A 371 11.40 -20.28 -0.27
CA SER A 371 11.67 -19.65 1.04
C SER A 371 11.20 -20.52 2.22
N SER A 372 10.13 -21.31 2.05
CA SER A 372 9.67 -22.24 3.08
C SER A 372 10.68 -23.36 3.36
N LYS A 373 11.22 -23.99 2.30
CA LYS A 373 12.26 -25.03 2.44
C LYS A 373 13.57 -24.44 2.96
N HIS A 374 13.93 -23.25 2.47
CA HIS A 374 15.11 -22.54 2.94
C HIS A 374 15.00 -22.16 4.42
N MET A 375 13.81 -21.78 4.89
CA MET A 375 13.54 -21.50 6.30
C MET A 375 13.86 -22.72 7.16
N GLU A 376 13.38 -23.90 6.79
CA GLU A 376 13.64 -25.14 7.54
C GLU A 376 15.15 -25.43 7.68
N GLN A 377 15.91 -25.27 6.59
CA GLN A 377 17.36 -25.43 6.59
C GLN A 377 18.04 -24.42 7.53
N VAL A 378 17.69 -23.13 7.41
CA VAL A 378 18.24 -22.08 8.26
C VAL A 378 17.93 -22.34 9.74
N LEU A 379 16.72 -22.80 10.06
CA LEU A 379 16.33 -23.09 11.44
C LEU A 379 17.13 -24.24 12.04
N GLN A 380 17.59 -25.19 11.22
CA GLN A 380 18.48 -26.28 11.62
C GLN A 380 19.93 -25.81 11.77
N ASP A 381 20.45 -25.07 10.78
CA ASP A 381 21.86 -24.64 10.73
C ASP A 381 22.18 -23.53 11.75
N TYR A 382 21.21 -22.67 12.05
CA TYR A 382 21.35 -21.55 12.95
C TYR A 382 20.33 -21.67 14.08
N PRO A 383 20.52 -22.49 15.13
CA PRO A 383 19.57 -22.57 16.25
C PRO A 383 19.50 -21.24 17.03
N PRO A 384 18.42 -21.01 17.82
CA PRO A 384 18.32 -19.83 18.67
C PRO A 384 19.54 -19.70 19.60
N PRO A 385 20.11 -18.49 19.77
CA PRO A 385 21.28 -18.30 20.60
C PRO A 385 20.96 -18.62 22.08
N PRO A 386 21.94 -19.12 22.85
CA PRO A 386 21.73 -19.43 24.25
C PRO A 386 21.35 -18.17 25.05
N SER A 387 20.40 -18.32 25.96
CA SER A 387 19.97 -17.28 26.89
C SER A 387 21.07 -17.04 27.93
N SER A 388 22.13 -16.32 27.59
CA SER A 388 23.27 -16.11 28.48
C SER A 388 23.66 -14.63 28.50
N GLY A 389 23.40 -13.98 29.64
CA GLY A 389 23.70 -12.56 29.85
C GLY A 389 22.96 -11.88 31.01
N ALA A 390 22.08 -12.58 31.74
CA ALA A 390 21.21 -11.98 32.75
C ALA A 390 21.91 -11.44 34.02
N ASP A 391 23.22 -11.63 34.17
CA ASP A 391 23.96 -11.29 35.41
C ASP A 391 25.06 -10.22 35.23
N GLN A 392 25.01 -9.39 34.18
CA GLN A 392 25.98 -8.27 34.01
C GLN A 392 25.33 -6.89 34.15
N HIS A 393 26.03 -5.98 34.83
CA HIS A 393 25.63 -4.59 35.01
C HIS A 393 25.68 -3.85 33.66
N LEU A 394 24.54 -3.75 32.96
CA LEU A 394 24.40 -3.15 31.62
C LEU A 394 24.62 -1.61 31.57
N GLY A 395 24.95 -1.01 32.72
CA GLY A 395 25.05 0.44 32.88
C GLY A 395 23.67 1.12 32.86
N SER A 396 23.68 2.45 32.85
CA SER A 396 22.46 3.26 32.88
C SER A 396 21.55 2.96 31.69
N SER A 397 20.23 2.99 31.93
CA SER A 397 19.23 2.84 30.87
C SER A 397 19.21 4.05 29.93
N LEU A 398 18.65 3.87 28.73
CA LEU A 398 18.45 4.97 27.78
C LEU A 398 17.70 6.14 28.46
N ARG A 399 16.65 5.81 29.22
CA ARG A 399 15.80 6.78 29.92
C ARG A 399 16.56 7.50 31.04
N GLU A 400 17.41 6.79 31.79
CA GLU A 400 18.26 7.40 32.82
C GLU A 400 19.28 8.38 32.24
N ILE A 401 19.92 8.01 31.11
CA ILE A 401 20.92 8.88 30.46
C ILE A 401 20.26 10.15 29.93
N CYS A 402 19.11 10.03 29.24
CA CYS A 402 18.37 11.20 28.77
C CYS A 402 17.88 12.07 29.93
N ALA A 403 17.36 11.46 31.00
CA ALA A 403 16.92 12.19 32.19
C ALA A 403 18.05 12.98 32.85
N ALA A 404 19.25 12.40 32.95
CA ALA A 404 20.41 13.02 33.59
C ALA A 404 21.11 14.09 32.74
N ASN A 405 20.98 14.06 31.41
CA ASN A 405 21.80 14.85 30.48
C ASN A 405 20.98 15.77 29.55
N ARG A 406 19.91 16.39 30.04
CA ARG A 406 18.95 17.22 29.27
C ARG A 406 19.58 18.22 28.27
N ASN A 407 20.70 18.84 28.63
CA ASN A 407 21.34 19.87 27.79
C ASN A 407 22.32 19.29 26.76
N ASP A 408 22.68 18.01 26.86
CA ASP A 408 23.66 17.36 25.99
C ASP A 408 23.39 15.85 25.79
N GLU A 409 22.12 15.50 25.62
CA GLU A 409 21.66 14.11 25.54
C GLU A 409 22.35 13.35 24.41
N LYS A 410 22.59 14.03 23.28
CA LYS A 410 23.26 13.46 22.10
C LYS A 410 24.68 13.01 22.44
N GLN A 411 25.49 13.85 23.11
CA GLN A 411 26.86 13.51 23.47
C GLN A 411 26.90 12.36 24.47
N ALA A 412 26.09 12.45 25.54
CA ALA A 412 26.04 11.43 26.57
C ALA A 412 25.62 10.04 26.04
N LEU A 413 24.70 9.99 25.08
CA LEU A 413 24.30 8.75 24.42
C LEU A 413 25.43 8.15 23.57
N LEU A 414 26.14 8.98 22.80
CA LEU A 414 27.23 8.53 21.94
C LEU A 414 28.42 8.05 22.78
N ASP A 415 28.79 8.78 23.84
CA ASP A 415 29.82 8.36 24.80
C ASP A 415 29.43 7.05 25.50
N GLY A 416 28.13 6.92 25.81
CA GLY A 416 27.55 5.73 26.42
C GLY A 416 27.57 4.48 25.53
N VAL A 417 27.89 4.56 24.23
CA VAL A 417 28.03 3.42 23.29
C VAL A 417 29.41 2.77 23.37
N GLY A 418 30.45 3.57 23.61
CA GLY A 418 31.84 3.16 23.47
C GLY A 418 32.37 3.30 22.03
N PRO A 419 33.69 3.10 21.83
CA PRO A 419 34.38 3.54 20.61
C PRO A 419 34.08 2.70 19.36
N SER A 420 33.53 1.48 19.48
CA SER A 420 33.37 0.59 18.33
C SER A 420 32.31 1.04 17.33
N PHE A 421 31.08 1.34 17.78
CA PHE A 421 29.98 1.74 16.89
C PHE A 421 29.97 3.23 16.55
N CYS A 422 30.57 4.08 17.39
CA CYS A 422 30.68 5.51 17.12
C CYS A 422 32.09 6.04 17.45
N PRO A 423 33.12 5.62 16.69
CA PRO A 423 34.48 6.15 16.86
C PRO A 423 34.60 7.62 16.46
N ASN A 424 33.63 8.14 15.70
CA ASN A 424 33.62 9.50 15.17
C ASN A 424 32.22 10.12 15.23
N SER A 425 32.10 11.26 15.91
CA SER A 425 30.84 11.99 16.12
C SER A 425 30.59 13.15 15.13
N LEU A 426 31.41 13.29 14.07
CA LEU A 426 31.33 14.36 13.08
C LEU A 426 29.96 14.48 12.40
N ASP A 427 29.23 13.38 12.21
CA ASP A 427 27.87 13.43 11.64
C ASP A 427 26.87 14.15 12.56
N TRP A 428 27.09 14.13 13.89
CA TRP A 428 26.21 14.76 14.89
C TRP A 428 26.63 16.17 15.26
N PHE A 429 27.93 16.46 15.34
CA PHE A 429 28.43 17.76 15.82
C PHE A 429 29.14 18.59 14.75
N GLY A 430 29.48 18.01 13.60
CA GLY A 430 30.30 18.67 12.58
C GLY A 430 31.76 18.84 13.05
N HIS A 431 32.54 19.64 12.32
CA HIS A 431 33.94 19.90 12.65
C HIS A 431 34.07 21.14 13.56
N GLU A 432 34.94 21.11 14.57
CA GLU A 432 35.10 22.20 15.57
C GLU A 432 35.45 23.59 14.96
N ALA A 433 35.89 23.64 13.70
CA ALA A 433 36.25 24.86 12.99
C ALA A 433 35.06 25.61 12.36
N THR A 434 33.84 25.06 12.45
CA THR A 434 32.65 25.60 11.78
C THR A 434 31.63 26.15 12.78
N GLN A 435 31.96 27.24 13.48
CA GLN A 435 30.93 28.00 14.19
C GLN A 435 30.03 28.72 13.16
N SER A 436 28.76 28.28 13.06
CA SER A 436 27.62 28.94 12.37
C SER A 436 27.42 28.78 10.84
N HIS A 437 28.09 27.85 10.15
CA HIS A 437 27.78 27.61 8.73
C HIS A 437 26.71 26.51 8.54
N SER A 438 25.70 26.82 7.72
CA SER A 438 24.62 25.90 7.31
C SER A 438 25.18 24.56 6.83
N ARG A 439 24.75 23.45 7.43
CA ARG A 439 25.06 22.08 6.95
C ARG A 439 24.67 21.86 5.47
N ASN A 440 23.68 22.62 4.97
CA ASN A 440 23.18 22.48 3.60
C ASN A 440 24.13 23.12 2.58
N VAL A 441 24.48 22.32 1.57
CA VAL A 441 25.21 22.73 0.37
C VAL A 441 24.22 23.32 -0.64
N ASP A 442 24.69 24.28 -1.44
CA ASP A 442 23.92 24.98 -2.47
C ASP A 442 23.20 24.03 -3.46
N ARG A 443 22.03 24.45 -3.96
CA ARG A 443 21.22 23.75 -4.98
C ARG A 443 21.99 23.46 -6.26
N SER A 444 23.10 24.16 -6.53
CA SER A 444 23.95 23.92 -7.69
C SER A 444 24.60 22.53 -7.71
N LEU A 445 24.81 21.88 -6.55
CA LEU A 445 25.41 20.54 -6.50
C LEU A 445 24.60 19.50 -7.29
N LEU A 446 23.28 19.50 -7.09
CA LEU A 446 22.40 18.56 -7.79
C LEU A 446 22.46 18.75 -9.30
N SER A 447 22.50 20.01 -9.78
CA SER A 447 22.68 20.26 -11.21
C SER A 447 24.02 19.77 -11.72
N LYS A 448 25.11 19.97 -10.97
CA LYS A 448 26.45 19.51 -11.36
C LYS A 448 26.53 17.98 -11.40
N PHE A 449 25.96 17.30 -10.40
CA PHE A 449 25.82 15.84 -10.38
C PHE A 449 25.03 15.29 -11.57
N LEU A 450 23.96 15.97 -12.00
CA LEU A 450 23.17 15.53 -13.15
C LEU A 450 23.82 15.85 -14.50
N GLN A 451 24.76 16.79 -14.55
CA GLN A 451 25.52 17.18 -15.73
C GLN A 451 26.83 16.38 -15.90
N SER A 452 27.40 15.87 -14.80
CA SER A 452 28.62 15.05 -14.82
C SER A 452 28.39 13.66 -15.41
N ARG A 453 29.45 13.08 -16.00
CA ARG A 453 29.42 11.73 -16.53
C ARG A 453 29.35 10.70 -15.40
N PRO A 454 28.45 9.72 -15.41
CA PRO A 454 28.43 8.67 -14.40
C PRO A 454 29.70 7.80 -14.54
N ALA A 455 30.35 7.51 -13.42
CA ALA A 455 31.54 6.65 -13.37
C ALA A 455 31.18 5.15 -13.33
N ASP A 456 29.93 4.79 -13.00
CA ASP A 456 29.44 3.42 -12.95
C ASP A 456 27.94 3.33 -13.31
N PHE A 457 27.46 2.09 -13.49
CA PHE A 457 26.06 1.80 -13.83
C PHE A 457 25.08 2.28 -12.76
N SER A 458 25.40 2.10 -11.47
CA SER A 458 24.58 2.56 -10.36
C SER A 458 24.36 4.06 -10.37
N THR A 459 25.41 4.82 -10.65
CA THR A 459 25.36 6.28 -10.74
C THR A 459 24.53 6.70 -11.94
N ALA A 460 24.69 6.04 -13.08
CA ALA A 460 23.87 6.29 -14.27
C ALA A 460 22.37 6.08 -13.96
N LYS A 461 22.03 4.98 -13.27
CA LYS A 461 20.66 4.68 -12.84
C LYS A 461 20.11 5.67 -11.83
N LEU A 462 20.89 6.06 -10.83
CA LEU A 462 20.47 7.08 -9.88
C LEU A 462 20.22 8.42 -10.56
N GLN A 463 21.11 8.84 -11.48
CA GLN A 463 20.89 10.05 -12.28
C GLN A 463 19.62 9.94 -13.13
N GLU A 464 19.33 8.78 -13.74
CA GLU A 464 18.09 8.51 -14.49
C GLU A 464 16.84 8.73 -13.61
N MET A 465 16.82 8.12 -12.41
CA MET A 465 15.71 8.29 -11.45
C MET A 465 15.51 9.76 -11.08
N VAL A 466 16.58 10.46 -10.71
CA VAL A 466 16.53 11.87 -10.28
C VAL A 466 16.08 12.78 -11.42
N ARG A 467 16.55 12.55 -12.67
CA ARG A 467 16.09 13.30 -13.86
C ARG A 467 14.60 13.12 -14.04
N LEU A 468 14.10 11.88 -14.02
CA LEU A 468 12.68 11.58 -14.18
C LEU A 468 11.83 12.26 -13.09
N MET A 469 12.25 12.19 -11.83
CA MET A 469 11.56 12.83 -10.72
C MET A 469 11.44 14.35 -10.91
N ARG A 470 12.48 14.99 -11.44
CA ARG A 470 12.48 16.44 -11.72
C ARG A 470 11.64 16.78 -12.95
N GLU A 471 11.76 16.04 -14.04
CA GLU A 471 10.99 16.23 -15.28
C GLU A 471 9.48 16.13 -15.02
N LYS A 472 9.05 15.10 -14.29
CA LYS A 472 7.64 14.85 -13.94
C LYS A 472 7.15 15.65 -12.72
N ARG A 473 8.03 16.46 -12.13
CA ARG A 473 7.76 17.31 -10.95
C ARG A 473 7.12 16.51 -9.81
N PHE A 474 7.74 15.40 -9.45
CA PHE A 474 7.30 14.66 -8.26
C PHE A 474 7.65 15.45 -6.99
N PRO A 475 6.80 15.44 -5.95
CA PRO A 475 7.05 16.18 -4.72
C PRO A 475 8.16 15.47 -3.92
N ALA A 476 9.41 15.86 -4.18
CA ALA A 476 10.60 15.35 -3.51
C ALA A 476 11.63 16.46 -3.31
N ALA A 477 12.41 16.37 -2.25
CA ALA A 477 13.57 17.20 -1.96
C ALA A 477 14.85 16.37 -2.00
N PHE A 478 15.90 16.98 -2.54
CA PHE A 478 17.25 16.43 -2.57
C PHE A 478 18.10 17.34 -1.66
N LYS A 479 18.33 16.90 -0.43
CA LYS A 479 19.12 17.66 0.56
C LYS A 479 20.57 17.22 0.45
N CYS A 480 21.48 18.17 0.21
CA CYS A 480 22.89 17.89 0.03
C CYS A 480 23.71 18.51 1.16
N TYR A 481 24.70 17.77 1.65
CA TYR A 481 25.52 18.11 2.80
C TYR A 481 26.99 17.82 2.49
N HIS A 482 27.91 18.53 3.13
CA HIS A 482 29.33 18.16 3.06
C HIS A 482 29.59 16.83 3.77
N ASN A 483 30.48 16.00 3.21
CA ASN A 483 30.87 14.76 3.85
C ASN A 483 32.07 14.99 4.79
N PHE A 484 31.80 15.28 6.06
CA PHE A 484 32.83 15.62 7.05
C PHE A 484 33.90 14.53 7.25
N HIS A 485 33.56 13.25 7.06
CA HIS A 485 34.51 12.14 7.14
C HIS A 485 35.57 12.14 6.03
N LYS A 486 35.28 12.81 4.90
CA LYS A 486 36.16 12.88 3.72
C LYS A 486 36.63 14.31 3.41
N ILE A 487 36.50 15.22 4.38
CA ILE A 487 36.90 16.62 4.19
C ILE A 487 38.42 16.78 4.06
N ASN A 488 39.22 15.99 4.79
CA ASN A 488 40.68 16.06 4.70
C ASN A 488 41.24 15.47 3.39
N SER A 489 40.44 14.69 2.65
CA SER A 489 40.78 14.18 1.31
C SER A 489 40.21 15.02 0.17
N ALA A 490 39.53 16.14 0.48
CA ALA A 490 38.94 17.00 -0.53
C ALA A 490 40.01 17.88 -1.20
N ALA A 491 40.09 17.79 -2.53
CA ALA A 491 40.91 18.66 -3.38
C ALA A 491 39.99 19.51 -4.27
N SER A 492 40.52 20.55 -4.94
CA SER A 492 39.72 21.34 -5.90
C SER A 492 39.04 20.49 -6.97
N ASP A 493 39.65 19.33 -7.28
CA ASP A 493 39.27 18.45 -8.38
C ASP A 493 38.62 17.14 -7.90
N ASN A 494 38.35 17.00 -6.60
CA ASN A 494 37.72 15.82 -5.98
C ASN A 494 36.93 16.22 -4.72
N LEU A 495 35.60 16.29 -4.85
CA LEU A 495 34.69 16.82 -3.84
C LEU A 495 33.68 15.77 -3.35
N HIS A 496 33.56 15.62 -2.03
CA HIS A 496 32.72 14.61 -1.38
C HIS A 496 31.51 15.23 -0.66
N PHE A 497 30.34 14.66 -0.90
CA PHE A 497 29.06 15.11 -0.35
C PHE A 497 28.20 13.93 0.11
N LYS A 498 27.23 14.22 0.98
CA LYS A 498 26.12 13.32 1.33
C LYS A 498 24.82 13.89 0.77
N MET A 499 23.99 13.04 0.18
CA MET A 499 22.68 13.41 -0.36
C MET A 499 21.58 12.57 0.29
N VAL A 500 20.54 13.26 0.76
CA VAL A 500 19.31 12.65 1.27
C VAL A 500 18.19 12.92 0.28
N ILE A 501 17.58 11.85 -0.24
CA ILE A 501 16.42 11.95 -1.13
C ILE A 501 15.16 11.76 -0.30
N HIS A 502 14.42 12.85 -0.10
CA HIS A 502 13.18 12.88 0.67
C HIS A 502 11.98 13.03 -0.26
N VAL A 503 11.11 12.01 -0.33
CA VAL A 503 9.86 12.06 -1.10
C VAL A 503 8.70 12.45 -0.18
N HIS A 504 8.03 13.58 -0.46
CA HIS A 504 7.12 14.28 0.47
C HIS A 504 5.66 13.76 0.49
N SER A 505 5.28 12.83 -0.39
CA SER A 505 3.90 12.32 -0.44
C SER A 505 3.83 10.89 -0.97
N ASP A 506 2.93 10.09 -0.38
CA ASP A 506 2.59 8.75 -0.88
C ASP A 506 2.11 8.77 -2.34
N SER A 507 1.46 9.87 -2.77
CA SER A 507 1.04 10.04 -4.17
C SER A 507 2.21 10.04 -5.16
N ALA A 508 3.40 10.48 -4.74
CA ALA A 508 4.59 10.51 -5.59
C ALA A 508 5.09 9.10 -5.91
N PHE A 509 5.07 8.20 -4.93
CA PHE A 509 5.45 6.81 -5.10
C PHE A 509 4.51 6.11 -6.10
N ARG A 510 3.20 6.31 -5.96
CA ARG A 510 2.20 5.76 -6.91
C ARG A 510 2.40 6.30 -8.31
N ARG A 511 2.63 7.61 -8.45
CA ARG A 511 2.88 8.24 -9.76
C ARG A 511 4.18 7.72 -10.39
N TYR A 512 5.22 7.50 -9.60
CA TYR A 512 6.49 6.95 -10.09
C TYR A 512 6.35 5.47 -10.48
N GLN A 513 5.64 4.66 -9.70
CA GLN A 513 5.35 3.26 -10.06
C GLN A 513 4.62 3.16 -11.42
N LYS A 514 3.73 4.11 -11.74
CA LYS A 514 3.13 4.19 -13.09
C LYS A 514 4.18 4.39 -14.19
N GLU A 515 5.21 5.20 -13.96
CA GLU A 515 6.31 5.38 -14.92
C GLU A 515 7.17 4.12 -15.04
N MET A 516 7.39 3.37 -13.95
CA MET A 516 8.11 2.08 -14.00
C MET A 516 7.40 1.06 -14.89
N ARG A 517 6.07 0.98 -14.85
CA ARG A 517 5.28 0.12 -15.76
C ARG A 517 5.51 0.44 -17.24
N HIS A 518 5.89 1.68 -17.54
CA HIS A 518 6.20 2.12 -18.90
C HIS A 518 7.69 2.01 -19.24
N ARG A 519 8.56 1.78 -18.26
CA ARG A 519 10.02 1.75 -18.37
C ARG A 519 10.60 0.65 -17.46
N PRO A 520 10.61 -0.62 -17.90
CA PRO A 520 10.97 -1.77 -17.06
C PRO A 520 12.42 -1.77 -16.54
N GLY A 521 13.29 -0.87 -17.01
CA GLY A 521 14.66 -0.70 -16.50
C GLY A 521 14.83 0.34 -15.38
N LEU A 522 13.76 0.96 -14.88
CA LEU A 522 13.81 1.92 -13.78
C LEU A 522 13.91 1.22 -12.42
N TRP A 523 14.74 1.76 -11.53
CA TRP A 523 14.74 1.32 -10.13
C TRP A 523 13.54 1.89 -9.36
N PRO A 524 13.01 1.17 -8.35
CA PRO A 524 11.91 1.65 -7.54
C PRO A 524 12.29 2.84 -6.66
N LEU A 525 11.30 3.66 -6.29
CA LEU A 525 11.50 4.66 -5.24
C LEU A 525 11.50 3.97 -3.86
N TYR A 526 12.64 4.03 -3.21
CA TYR A 526 12.84 3.53 -1.87
C TYR A 526 12.47 4.54 -0.79
N ARG A 527 12.22 4.05 0.44
CA ARG A 527 12.10 4.90 1.63
C ARG A 527 13.45 5.06 2.32
N GLY A 528 13.71 6.26 2.84
CA GLY A 528 14.95 6.56 3.57
C GLY A 528 16.17 6.37 2.68
N PHE A 529 16.33 7.19 1.64
CA PHE A 529 17.32 6.98 0.60
C PHE A 529 18.53 7.92 0.77
N PHE A 530 19.68 7.34 1.14
CA PHE A 530 20.91 8.04 1.51
C PHE A 530 22.06 7.66 0.58
N VAL A 531 22.75 8.67 0.04
CA VAL A 531 23.76 8.49 -1.00
C VAL A 531 24.99 9.34 -0.69
N ASP A 532 26.16 8.72 -0.74
CA ASP A 532 27.44 9.44 -0.81
C ASP A 532 27.71 9.82 -2.26
N LEU A 533 27.96 11.09 -2.52
CA LEU A 533 28.31 11.62 -3.83
C LEU A 533 29.78 12.01 -3.84
N ASN A 534 30.47 11.65 -4.91
CA ASN A 534 31.80 12.17 -5.20
C ASN A 534 31.84 12.73 -6.63
N LEU A 535 32.28 13.98 -6.74
CA LEU A 535 32.49 14.68 -8.01
C LEU A 535 33.99 14.87 -8.22
N PHE A 536 34.52 14.35 -9.32
CA PHE A 536 35.96 14.41 -9.59
C PHE A 536 36.28 14.68 -11.06
N LYS A 537 37.46 15.26 -11.32
CA LYS A 537 37.99 15.44 -12.68
C LYS A 537 39.03 14.37 -13.00
N VAL A 538 38.99 13.88 -14.24
CA VAL A 538 39.95 12.90 -14.77
C VAL A 538 40.87 13.56 -15.78
N ASN A 539 42.18 13.35 -15.65
CA ASN A 539 43.19 13.89 -16.56
C ASN A 539 43.08 13.25 -17.97
N LYS A 540 43.51 13.99 -19.01
CA LYS A 540 43.42 13.60 -20.44
C LYS A 540 44.00 12.23 -20.77
N GLU A 541 45.04 11.79 -20.07
CA GLU A 541 45.68 10.48 -20.29
C GLU A 541 44.82 9.30 -19.78
N ARG A 542 44.18 9.48 -18.61
CA ARG A 542 43.30 8.46 -18.01
C ARG A 542 41.89 8.43 -18.61
N LEU A 543 41.45 9.53 -19.23
CA LEU A 543 40.12 9.65 -19.84
C LEU A 543 39.82 8.55 -20.88
N THR A 544 40.82 8.15 -21.67
CA THR A 544 40.70 7.11 -22.70
C THR A 544 40.59 5.70 -22.15
N GLU A 545 41.25 5.41 -21.03
CA GLU A 545 41.13 4.11 -20.33
C GLU A 545 39.81 4.02 -19.55
N PHE A 546 39.49 5.07 -18.79
CA PHE A 546 38.26 5.17 -17.99
C PHE A 546 37.00 5.11 -18.87
N SER A 547 37.02 5.73 -20.06
CA SER A 547 35.89 5.67 -21.00
C SER A 547 35.71 4.27 -21.64
N LYS A 548 36.79 3.49 -21.80
CA LYS A 548 36.71 2.11 -22.31
C LYS A 548 36.15 1.16 -21.24
N GLU A 549 36.59 1.29 -20.00
CA GLU A 549 36.07 0.50 -18.87
C GLU A 549 34.57 0.74 -18.65
N ILE A 550 34.13 2.01 -18.65
CA ILE A 550 32.72 2.37 -18.50
C ILE A 550 31.86 1.79 -19.63
N ASN A 551 32.30 1.92 -20.90
CA ASN A 551 31.55 1.37 -22.03
C ASN A 551 31.45 -0.16 -21.95
N SER A 552 32.50 -0.87 -21.53
CA SER A 552 32.46 -2.33 -21.34
C SER A 552 31.54 -2.76 -20.18
N MET A 553 31.45 -1.97 -19.10
CA MET A 553 30.58 -2.26 -17.95
C MET A 553 29.10 -1.99 -18.25
N VAL A 554 28.81 -1.03 -19.14
CA VAL A 554 27.44 -0.76 -19.61
C VAL A 554 26.94 -1.88 -20.53
N GLU A 555 27.81 -2.49 -21.33
CA GLU A 555 27.47 -3.63 -22.21
C GLU A 555 27.31 -4.96 -21.45
N THR A 556 28.04 -5.19 -20.35
CA THR A 556 27.92 -6.43 -19.54
C THR A 556 26.86 -6.36 -18.43
N GLY A 557 26.35 -5.17 -18.11
CA GLY A 557 25.32 -4.97 -17.09
C GLY A 557 23.95 -5.56 -17.44
N ASP A 558 23.67 -5.78 -18.73
CA ASP A 558 22.44 -6.44 -19.20
C ASP A 558 22.51 -7.97 -19.09
N ASP A 559 23.70 -8.57 -19.17
CA ASP A 559 23.90 -10.03 -19.17
C ASP A 559 24.13 -10.67 -17.78
N ALA A 560 24.52 -9.89 -16.76
CA ALA A 560 24.73 -10.40 -15.40
C ALA A 560 23.42 -10.84 -14.69
N ASN A 561 22.26 -10.50 -15.25
CA ASN A 561 20.96 -11.02 -14.79
C ASN A 561 20.65 -12.43 -15.32
N GLY A 562 21.38 -12.95 -16.32
CA GLY A 562 21.04 -14.22 -16.98
C GLY A 562 21.30 -15.48 -16.14
N ALA A 563 22.28 -15.47 -15.23
CA ALA A 563 22.68 -16.70 -14.51
C ALA A 563 21.85 -16.98 -13.23
N SER A 564 21.17 -15.97 -12.67
CA SER A 564 20.27 -16.12 -11.51
C SER A 564 18.78 -16.13 -11.91
N ALA A 565 18.46 -15.82 -13.16
CA ALA A 565 17.09 -15.69 -13.66
C ALA A 565 16.38 -17.02 -13.98
N LYS A 566 16.98 -18.18 -13.64
CA LYS A 566 16.31 -19.47 -13.88
C LYS A 566 15.12 -19.73 -12.93
N TYR A 567 15.01 -19.00 -11.81
CA TYR A 567 13.98 -19.21 -10.78
C TYR A 567 13.47 -17.93 -10.06
N GLY A 568 13.76 -16.72 -10.57
CA GLY A 568 13.41 -15.46 -9.89
C GLY A 568 12.00 -14.94 -10.23
N LEU A 569 11.27 -14.44 -9.22
CA LEU A 569 10.01 -13.71 -9.40
C LEU A 569 10.25 -12.44 -10.25
N ALA A 570 9.25 -12.03 -11.04
CA ALA A 570 9.30 -10.76 -11.78
C ALA A 570 9.47 -9.56 -10.83
N ASP A 571 10.13 -8.50 -11.29
CA ASP A 571 10.49 -7.33 -10.46
C ASP A 571 9.28 -6.62 -9.83
N GLU A 572 8.08 -6.73 -10.43
CA GLU A 572 6.83 -6.24 -9.86
C GLU A 572 6.29 -7.15 -8.74
N ASP A 573 6.41 -8.46 -8.91
CA ASP A 573 5.95 -9.48 -7.97
C ASP A 573 6.85 -9.60 -6.75
N ALA A 574 8.16 -9.42 -6.93
CA ALA A 574 9.16 -9.46 -5.86
C ALA A 574 8.99 -8.31 -4.82
N ASN A 575 8.25 -7.27 -5.17
CA ASN A 575 7.97 -6.10 -4.32
C ASN A 575 6.53 -6.07 -3.79
N LEU A 576 5.74 -7.13 -4.01
CA LEU A 576 4.35 -7.18 -3.57
C LEU A 576 4.29 -7.31 -2.04
N MET A 577 3.90 -6.22 -1.38
CA MET A 577 3.85 -6.08 0.08
C MET A 577 2.62 -5.29 0.52
N ILE A 578 2.03 -5.67 1.66
CA ILE A 578 0.94 -4.93 2.29
C ILE A 578 1.17 -4.76 3.79
N LYS A 579 0.63 -3.68 4.34
CA LYS A 579 0.51 -3.47 5.78
C LYS A 579 -0.95 -3.52 6.23
N LEU A 580 -1.19 -4.35 7.22
CA LEU A 580 -2.46 -4.64 7.87
C LEU A 580 -2.40 -4.00 9.26
N LYS A 581 -3.37 -3.17 9.67
CA LYS A 581 -3.31 -2.46 10.97
C LYS A 581 -4.54 -2.72 11.82
N PHE A 582 -4.38 -2.89 13.12
CA PHE A 582 -5.49 -3.16 14.05
C PHE A 582 -6.17 -1.88 14.54
N LEU A 583 -7.48 -1.96 14.81
CA LEU A 583 -8.29 -0.82 15.26
C LEU A 583 -7.85 -0.28 16.62
N THR A 584 -7.45 -1.15 17.55
CA THR A 584 -6.95 -0.81 18.89
C THR A 584 -5.78 0.18 18.84
N TYR A 585 -4.85 -0.02 17.90
CA TYR A 585 -3.79 0.93 17.57
C TYR A 585 -4.31 2.18 16.85
N LYS A 586 -5.17 2.00 15.83
CA LYS A 586 -5.68 3.11 15.01
C LYS A 586 -6.43 4.16 15.84
N ILE A 587 -7.13 3.73 16.90
CA ILE A 587 -7.81 4.62 17.85
C ILE A 587 -6.81 5.60 18.45
N ARG A 588 -5.69 5.11 19.01
CA ARG A 588 -4.70 5.93 19.70
C ARG A 588 -3.96 6.86 18.75
N THR A 589 -3.50 6.33 17.62
CA THR A 589 -2.63 7.08 16.71
C THR A 589 -3.43 8.01 15.78
N PHE A 590 -4.48 7.52 15.15
CA PHE A 590 -5.18 8.30 14.12
C PHE A 590 -6.41 9.03 14.68
N LEU A 591 -7.20 8.44 15.57
CA LEU A 591 -8.39 9.13 16.10
C LEU A 591 -8.03 10.08 17.24
N ILE A 592 -7.13 9.70 18.14
CA ILE A 592 -6.70 10.54 19.26
C ILE A 592 -5.57 11.46 18.83
N ARG A 593 -4.32 10.97 18.67
CA ARG A 593 -3.13 11.81 18.45
C ARG A 593 -3.27 12.75 17.26
N ASN A 594 -3.55 12.21 16.07
CA ASN A 594 -3.62 13.03 14.85
C ASN A 594 -4.82 13.99 14.86
N GLY A 595 -5.91 13.63 15.54
CA GLY A 595 -7.10 14.47 15.66
C GLY A 595 -7.02 15.55 16.73
N LEU A 596 -6.00 15.56 17.60
CA LEU A 596 -5.80 16.61 18.62
C LEU A 596 -5.76 18.00 18.00
N SER A 597 -5.04 18.16 16.89
CA SER A 597 -4.89 19.47 16.23
C SER A 597 -6.24 20.03 15.78
N ILE A 598 -7.09 19.19 15.20
CA ILE A 598 -8.45 19.53 14.75
C ILE A 598 -9.33 19.86 15.97
N LEU A 599 -9.27 19.03 17.01
CA LEU A 599 -10.04 19.25 18.25
C LEU A 599 -9.73 20.61 18.89
N PHE A 600 -8.45 20.98 19.00
CA PHE A 600 -8.04 22.23 19.65
C PHE A 600 -8.15 23.47 18.75
N LYS A 601 -7.98 23.34 17.42
CA LYS A 601 -8.03 24.47 16.48
C LYS A 601 -9.43 24.74 15.94
N GLU A 602 -10.18 23.70 15.62
CA GLU A 602 -11.47 23.78 14.91
C GLU A 602 -12.67 23.37 15.79
N GLY A 603 -12.42 22.67 16.90
CA GLY A 603 -13.44 22.34 17.89
C GLY A 603 -14.03 20.94 17.76
N ARG A 604 -15.01 20.64 18.61
CA ARG A 604 -15.58 19.29 18.79
C ARG A 604 -16.31 18.78 17.55
N ASP A 605 -17.06 19.63 16.87
CA ASP A 605 -17.85 19.22 15.69
C ASP A 605 -16.94 18.87 14.51
N ALA A 606 -15.86 19.63 14.30
CA ALA A 606 -14.84 19.32 13.31
C ALA A 606 -14.10 18.02 13.66
N TYR A 607 -13.77 17.82 14.93
CA TYR A 607 -13.18 16.57 15.41
C TYR A 607 -14.10 15.36 15.17
N LYS A 608 -15.41 15.52 15.39
CA LYS A 608 -16.43 14.51 15.10
C LYS A 608 -16.53 14.16 13.63
N ALA A 609 -16.59 15.17 12.76
CA ALA A 609 -16.55 14.96 11.32
C ALA A 609 -15.25 14.25 10.88
N TYR A 610 -14.12 14.59 11.50
CA TYR A 610 -12.83 13.95 11.26
C TYR A 610 -12.82 12.48 11.64
N TYR A 611 -13.14 12.11 12.89
CA TYR A 611 -13.03 10.71 13.32
C TYR A 611 -14.08 9.82 12.63
N LEU A 612 -15.28 10.34 12.31
CA LEU A 612 -16.28 9.61 11.54
C LEU A 612 -15.77 9.34 10.10
N ARG A 613 -15.16 10.35 9.47
CA ARG A 613 -14.52 10.19 8.15
C ARG A 613 -13.43 9.13 8.20
N GLN A 614 -12.59 9.13 9.24
CA GLN A 614 -11.56 8.10 9.41
C GLN A 614 -12.18 6.70 9.56
N MET A 615 -13.15 6.50 10.45
CA MET A 615 -13.78 5.18 10.64
C MET A 615 -14.51 4.68 9.38
N ASN A 616 -15.14 5.58 8.62
CA ASN A 616 -15.74 5.25 7.32
C ASN A 616 -14.69 4.82 6.29
N ASN A 617 -13.60 5.57 6.16
CA ASN A 617 -12.47 5.21 5.31
C ASN A 617 -11.87 3.85 5.71
N TRP A 618 -12.05 3.44 6.96
CA TRP A 618 -11.53 2.19 7.48
C TRP A 618 -12.50 1.03 7.39
N LYS A 619 -13.73 1.28 6.90
CA LYS A 619 -14.85 0.33 6.87
C LYS A 619 -15.12 -0.28 8.25
N THR A 620 -14.94 0.50 9.32
CA THR A 620 -15.24 0.08 10.69
C THR A 620 -16.73 -0.25 10.81
N SER A 621 -17.06 -1.35 11.51
CA SER A 621 -18.43 -1.85 11.64
C SER A 621 -19.35 -0.80 12.29
N PRO A 622 -20.62 -0.67 11.84
CA PRO A 622 -21.54 0.35 12.35
C PRO A 622 -21.73 0.30 13.88
N ALA A 623 -21.73 -0.91 14.45
CA ALA A 623 -21.78 -1.11 15.89
C ALA A 623 -20.57 -0.48 16.58
N LYS A 624 -19.35 -0.80 16.14
CA LYS A 624 -18.13 -0.19 16.70
C LYS A 624 -18.03 1.30 16.44
N GLN A 625 -18.47 1.80 15.28
CA GLN A 625 -18.49 3.25 15.02
C GLN A 625 -19.33 3.99 16.06
N LYS A 626 -20.50 3.44 16.43
CA LYS A 626 -21.38 4.02 17.45
C LYS A 626 -20.70 4.02 18.82
N GLU A 627 -20.09 2.90 19.22
CA GLU A 627 -19.41 2.76 20.50
C GLU A 627 -18.17 3.66 20.60
N LEU A 628 -17.33 3.70 19.56
CA LEU A 628 -16.15 4.57 19.49
C LEU A 628 -16.54 6.04 19.45
N SER A 629 -17.59 6.42 18.73
CA SER A 629 -18.06 7.80 18.70
C SER A 629 -18.43 8.30 20.09
N LYS A 630 -19.09 7.46 20.90
CA LYS A 630 -19.42 7.79 22.29
C LYS A 630 -18.14 8.02 23.12
N MET A 631 -17.18 7.10 23.02
CA MET A 631 -15.90 7.22 23.73
C MET A 631 -15.11 8.47 23.32
N LEU A 632 -15.05 8.76 22.01
CA LEU A 632 -14.32 9.91 21.46
C LEU A 632 -15.01 11.25 21.77
N ASP A 633 -16.34 11.28 21.84
CA ASP A 633 -17.10 12.44 22.29
C ASP A 633 -16.79 12.74 23.77
N GLU A 634 -16.71 11.72 24.64
CA GLU A 634 -16.30 11.85 26.04
C GLU A 634 -14.84 12.31 26.18
N TRP A 635 -13.94 11.73 25.37
CA TRP A 635 -12.53 12.14 25.28
C TRP A 635 -12.38 13.62 24.95
N ALA A 636 -13.08 14.08 23.91
CA ALA A 636 -13.04 15.47 23.45
C ALA A 636 -13.49 16.45 24.54
N VAL A 637 -14.55 16.11 25.29
CA VAL A 637 -15.03 16.92 26.41
C VAL A 637 -14.00 16.98 27.54
N SER A 638 -13.42 15.83 27.90
CA SER A 638 -12.41 15.74 28.96
C SER A 638 -11.19 16.61 28.63
N MET A 639 -10.69 16.54 27.40
CA MET A 639 -9.50 17.28 26.96
C MET A 639 -9.74 18.79 26.90
N ILE A 640 -10.87 19.24 26.36
CA ILE A 640 -11.21 20.67 26.32
C ILE A 640 -11.40 21.21 27.75
N LYS A 641 -12.02 20.44 28.64
CA LYS A 641 -12.19 20.84 30.05
C LYS A 641 -10.85 20.98 30.78
N LYS A 642 -9.89 20.08 30.52
CA LYS A 642 -8.57 20.07 31.18
C LYS A 642 -7.60 21.12 30.63
N PHE A 643 -7.54 21.30 29.31
CA PHE A 643 -6.51 22.11 28.66
C PHE A 643 -7.04 23.43 28.04
N GLY A 644 -8.35 23.62 27.96
CA GLY A 644 -8.94 24.78 27.29
C GLY A 644 -8.53 24.83 25.81
N LYS A 645 -7.89 25.93 25.39
CA LYS A 645 -7.31 26.10 24.04
C LYS A 645 -5.82 25.73 23.93
N LYS A 646 -5.17 25.34 25.04
CA LYS A 646 -3.76 24.94 25.00
C LYS A 646 -3.65 23.56 24.34
N GLN A 647 -2.90 23.48 23.24
CA GLN A 647 -2.77 22.24 22.49
C GLN A 647 -1.92 21.22 23.26
N LEU A 648 -2.47 20.03 23.49
CA LEU A 648 -1.71 18.88 23.98
C LEU A 648 -0.67 18.46 22.92
N SER A 649 0.57 18.19 23.34
CA SER A 649 1.62 17.74 22.43
C SER A 649 1.30 16.36 21.85
N SER A 650 1.48 16.20 20.54
CA SER A 650 1.37 14.90 19.86
C SER A 650 2.44 13.91 20.30
N SER A 651 3.60 14.37 20.76
CA SER A 651 4.71 13.52 21.20
C SER A 651 4.51 12.93 22.60
N THR A 652 3.57 13.47 23.39
CA THR A 652 3.35 13.06 24.80
C THR A 652 1.89 12.71 25.10
N TYR A 653 1.06 12.54 24.05
CA TYR A 653 -0.38 12.42 24.18
C TYR A 653 -0.84 11.19 24.99
N LEU A 654 -0.03 10.13 25.08
CA LEU A 654 -0.40 8.93 25.85
C LEU A 654 -0.46 9.20 27.35
N SER A 655 0.16 10.28 27.84
CA SER A 655 0.06 10.70 29.25
C SER A 655 -1.36 11.09 29.64
N GLU A 656 -2.16 11.50 28.65
CA GLU A 656 -3.58 11.82 28.82
C GLU A 656 -4.48 10.70 28.29
N ALA A 657 -4.11 10.11 27.15
CA ALA A 657 -4.93 9.10 26.49
C ALA A 657 -4.98 7.79 27.28
N GLU A 658 -3.86 7.28 27.79
CA GLU A 658 -3.83 5.99 28.50
C GLU A 658 -4.66 6.00 29.81
N PRO A 659 -4.55 7.01 30.70
CA PRO A 659 -5.42 7.09 31.88
C PRO A 659 -6.90 7.15 31.54
N PHE A 660 -7.26 7.93 30.50
CA PHE A 660 -8.64 8.04 30.06
C PHE A 660 -9.17 6.70 29.54
N LEU A 661 -8.39 6.03 28.68
CA LEU A 661 -8.73 4.74 28.09
C LEU A 661 -8.83 3.65 29.15
N GLU A 662 -7.94 3.64 30.14
CA GLU A 662 -7.99 2.72 31.28
C GLU A 662 -9.27 2.91 32.11
N GLN A 663 -9.61 4.16 32.44
CA GLN A 663 -10.84 4.47 33.16
C GLN A 663 -12.09 4.10 32.35
N TYR A 664 -12.07 4.31 31.03
CA TYR A 664 -13.17 3.94 30.15
C TYR A 664 -13.35 2.42 30.09
N ALA A 665 -12.25 1.68 29.99
CA ALA A 665 -12.23 0.23 29.90
C ALA A 665 -12.71 -0.45 31.21
N LYS A 666 -12.33 0.08 32.38
CA LYS A 666 -12.79 -0.40 33.69
C LYS A 666 -14.31 -0.37 33.88
N ARG A 667 -15.05 0.39 33.07
CA ARG A 667 -16.52 0.50 33.18
C ARG A 667 -17.26 -0.75 32.69
N SER A 668 -16.70 -1.51 31.75
CA SER A 668 -17.30 -2.77 31.29
C SER A 668 -16.32 -3.65 30.48
N PRO A 669 -16.52 -4.99 30.46
CA PRO A 669 -15.76 -5.88 29.58
C PRO A 669 -15.86 -5.53 28.08
N LEU A 670 -17.01 -5.00 27.65
CA LEU A 670 -17.23 -4.55 26.27
C LEU A 670 -16.34 -3.36 25.93
N ASN A 671 -16.21 -2.39 26.84
CA ASN A 671 -15.31 -1.25 26.66
C ASN A 671 -13.84 -1.69 26.60
N GLN A 672 -13.44 -2.67 27.42
CA GLN A 672 -12.09 -3.24 27.40
C GLN A 672 -11.80 -3.92 26.05
N ALA A 673 -12.74 -4.69 25.50
CA ALA A 673 -12.61 -5.30 24.18
C ALA A 673 -12.58 -4.26 23.03
N LEU A 674 -13.30 -3.15 23.19
CA LEU A 674 -13.37 -2.07 22.19
C LEU A 674 -12.02 -1.35 22.00
N ILE A 675 -11.34 -1.03 23.11
CA ILE A 675 -10.14 -0.18 23.11
C ILE A 675 -8.83 -0.97 23.22
N GLY A 676 -8.88 -2.25 23.58
CA GLY A 676 -7.72 -3.09 23.88
C GLY A 676 -7.09 -2.79 25.24
N SER A 677 -5.89 -3.31 25.50
CA SER A 677 -5.16 -3.06 26.76
C SER A 677 -4.87 -1.57 26.98
N ALA A 678 -5.06 -1.06 28.20
CA ALA A 678 -4.77 0.32 28.58
C ALA A 678 -4.25 0.40 30.03
N GLY A 679 -3.55 1.48 30.38
CA GLY A 679 -3.14 1.78 31.77
C GLY A 679 -1.66 1.54 32.11
N ASN A 680 -0.79 1.30 31.11
CA ASN A 680 0.66 1.28 31.33
C ASN A 680 1.19 2.73 31.43
N LEU A 681 1.02 3.36 32.60
CA LEU A 681 1.49 4.72 32.83
C LEU A 681 3.01 4.75 33.02
N VAL A 682 3.74 5.17 31.99
CA VAL A 682 5.15 5.57 32.11
C VAL A 682 5.21 7.09 32.20
N ARG A 683 5.76 7.67 33.28
CA ARG A 683 5.82 9.13 33.51
C ARG A 683 6.86 9.78 32.58
N THR A 684 6.41 10.43 31.51
CA THR A 684 7.29 10.97 30.44
C THR A 684 8.00 12.27 30.76
N GLU A 685 7.54 12.99 31.78
CA GLU A 685 8.02 14.33 32.13
C GLU A 685 9.53 14.34 32.45
N ASP A 686 10.10 13.17 32.82
CA ASP A 686 11.46 13.06 33.32
C ASP A 686 12.51 12.57 32.29
N PHE A 687 12.12 11.91 31.18
CA PHE A 687 13.07 11.24 30.26
C PHE A 687 12.87 11.47 28.74
N LEU A 688 11.91 12.31 28.32
CA LEU A 688 11.74 12.64 26.89
C LEU A 688 12.93 13.45 26.37
N ALA A 689 13.48 13.04 25.23
CA ALA A 689 14.58 13.75 24.60
C ALA A 689 14.15 15.10 24.02
N ILE A 690 15.04 16.09 24.07
CA ILE A 690 14.81 17.41 23.46
C ILE A 690 15.00 17.30 21.95
N VAL A 691 13.91 17.31 21.20
CA VAL A 691 13.94 17.42 19.74
C VAL A 691 14.07 18.89 19.37
N GLU A 692 15.23 19.32 18.87
CA GLU A 692 15.48 20.69 18.40
C GLU A 692 14.51 21.04 17.25
N GLY A 693 13.58 21.95 17.53
CA GLY A 693 12.58 22.43 16.58
C GLY A 693 11.28 21.64 16.67
N GLY A 694 10.19 22.29 17.11
CA GLY A 694 8.84 21.72 17.26
C GLY A 694 8.12 21.34 15.96
N LYS A 695 8.84 20.78 14.99
CA LYS A 695 8.33 20.12 13.79
C LYS A 695 8.77 18.66 13.87
N ASP A 696 7.82 17.74 13.74
CA ASP A 696 8.10 16.30 13.61
C ASP A 696 9.12 16.08 12.47
N GLU A 697 10.40 15.94 12.80
CA GLU A 697 11.48 15.67 11.82
C GLU A 697 11.31 14.31 11.13
N GLU A 698 10.37 13.49 11.59
CA GLU A 698 9.92 12.23 11.00
C GLU A 698 9.03 12.42 9.75
N GLY A 699 8.70 13.67 9.40
CA GLY A 699 8.11 14.06 8.12
C GLY A 699 6.65 13.67 7.89
N ASP A 700 5.90 13.31 8.94
CA ASP A 700 4.50 12.85 8.82
C ASP A 700 3.45 13.95 9.08
N LEU A 701 3.83 15.22 9.25
CA LEU A 701 2.89 16.33 9.42
C LEU A 701 3.26 17.56 8.58
N GLU A 702 2.96 17.51 7.28
CA GLU A 702 2.35 18.67 6.64
C GLU A 702 0.86 18.33 6.51
N PRO A 703 -0.07 19.12 7.08
CA PRO A 703 -1.46 18.99 6.70
C PRO A 703 -1.50 19.20 5.18
N GLU A 704 -2.04 18.22 4.44
CA GLU A 704 -2.61 18.54 3.14
C GLU A 704 -3.45 19.80 3.38
N ARG A 705 -3.15 20.89 2.67
CA ARG A 705 -4.07 22.03 2.61
C ARG A 705 -5.35 21.49 1.99
N GLU A 706 -6.24 20.97 2.84
CA GLU A 706 -7.60 20.60 2.49
C GLU A 706 -8.26 21.90 2.03
N MET A 707 -8.60 21.96 0.74
CA MET A 707 -9.65 22.87 0.28
C MET A 707 -10.88 22.52 1.09
N THR A 708 -11.27 23.42 1.99
CA THR A 708 -12.51 23.36 2.77
C THR A 708 -13.70 22.96 1.90
N PRO A 709 -14.37 21.83 2.18
CA PRO A 709 -15.73 21.59 1.74
C PRO A 709 -16.67 21.91 2.91
N SER A 710 -17.62 22.81 2.67
CA SER A 710 -18.75 23.07 3.54
C SER A 710 -19.53 21.77 3.79
N SER A 711 -19.57 21.32 5.05
CA SER A 711 -20.39 20.20 5.51
C SER A 711 -21.89 20.57 5.47
N PRO A 712 -22.81 19.62 5.20
CA PRO A 712 -23.56 19.06 6.34
C PRO A 712 -24.02 17.58 6.23
N THR A 713 -24.06 16.97 7.42
CA THR A 713 -24.89 15.86 7.99
C THR A 713 -25.61 14.85 7.08
N TYR A 714 -25.30 13.56 7.30
CA TYR A 714 -26.06 12.39 6.83
C TYR A 714 -27.25 12.08 7.76
N THR A 715 -28.46 12.10 7.22
CA THR A 715 -29.64 11.43 7.78
C THR A 715 -29.83 10.09 7.07
N VAL A 716 -30.17 9.07 7.86
CA VAL A 716 -30.49 7.70 7.45
C VAL A 716 -31.64 7.74 6.42
N LYS A 717 -31.44 7.15 5.23
CA LYS A 717 -32.50 6.97 4.24
C LYS A 717 -33.43 5.84 4.72
N GLU A 718 -34.60 6.22 5.21
CA GLU A 718 -35.80 5.39 5.09
C GLU A 718 -36.29 5.42 3.64
N ALA A 719 -36.85 4.30 3.20
CA ALA A 719 -37.33 4.09 1.85
C ALA A 719 -38.65 4.83 1.61
N VAL A 720 -38.60 5.94 0.88
CA VAL A 720 -39.66 6.44 -0.02
C VAL A 720 -38.97 7.23 -1.14
N MET A 721 -39.17 6.85 -2.41
CA MET A 721 -38.59 7.55 -3.57
C MET A 721 -39.44 8.76 -3.99
N ASP A 722 -39.42 9.82 -3.18
CA ASP A 722 -40.19 11.05 -3.51
C ASP A 722 -39.34 12.15 -4.18
N GLU A 723 -38.06 11.91 -4.48
CA GLU A 723 -37.12 12.92 -4.96
C GLU A 723 -36.48 12.50 -6.31
N GLY A 724 -36.33 13.43 -7.27
CA GLY A 724 -36.15 13.12 -8.70
C GLY A 724 -34.84 12.40 -9.11
N LEU A 725 -34.76 11.95 -10.37
CA LEU A 725 -33.69 11.09 -10.89
C LEU A 725 -32.73 11.83 -11.83
N ILE A 726 -31.43 11.53 -11.78
CA ILE A 726 -30.41 12.00 -12.74
C ILE A 726 -29.78 10.80 -13.44
N VAL A 727 -30.00 10.66 -14.74
CA VAL A 727 -29.36 9.61 -15.55
C VAL A 727 -28.14 10.21 -16.25
N PHE A 728 -26.95 9.64 -16.07
CA PHE A 728 -25.72 10.18 -16.65
C PHE A 728 -24.83 9.08 -17.25
N PHE A 729 -23.86 9.46 -18.09
CA PHE A 729 -23.16 8.50 -18.96
C PHE A 729 -21.63 8.51 -18.76
N PRO A 730 -21.10 7.62 -17.90
CA PRO A 730 -19.68 7.27 -17.89
C PRO A 730 -19.30 6.46 -19.14
N GLY A 731 -19.09 7.15 -20.26
CA GLY A 731 -18.68 6.56 -21.53
C GLY A 731 -17.78 7.48 -22.35
N ILE A 732 -17.38 7.00 -23.54
CA ILE A 732 -16.62 7.78 -24.52
C ILE A 732 -17.51 8.10 -25.75
N PRO A 733 -17.15 9.10 -26.58
CA PRO A 733 -17.92 9.38 -27.80
C PRO A 733 -18.09 8.12 -28.66
N GLY A 734 -19.28 7.92 -29.23
CA GLY A 734 -19.63 6.68 -29.96
C GLY A 734 -20.42 5.65 -29.12
N CYS A 735 -20.55 5.85 -27.81
CA CYS A 735 -21.36 4.99 -26.93
C CYS A 735 -22.89 5.12 -27.10
N ALA A 736 -23.38 5.80 -28.13
CA ALA A 736 -24.81 6.00 -28.42
C ALA A 736 -25.65 6.77 -27.35
N LYS A 737 -25.02 7.45 -26.37
CA LYS A 737 -25.68 8.26 -25.32
C LYS A 737 -26.82 9.16 -25.79
N SER A 738 -26.60 9.97 -26.85
CA SER A 738 -27.57 10.95 -27.33
C SER A 738 -28.74 10.27 -28.07
N ALA A 739 -28.46 9.19 -28.80
CA ALA A 739 -29.49 8.36 -29.42
C ALA A 739 -30.34 7.68 -28.34
N LEU A 740 -29.70 7.12 -27.31
CA LEU A 740 -30.39 6.51 -26.18
C LEU A 740 -31.28 7.52 -25.44
N CYS A 741 -30.80 8.74 -25.20
CA CYS A 741 -31.62 9.79 -24.58
C CYS A 741 -32.86 10.13 -25.42
N LYS A 742 -32.73 10.15 -26.76
CA LYS A 742 -33.86 10.41 -27.67
C LYS A 742 -34.91 9.31 -27.61
N GLU A 743 -34.48 8.05 -27.58
CA GLU A 743 -35.39 6.91 -27.45
C GLU A 743 -36.09 6.88 -26.09
N ILE A 744 -35.36 7.15 -24.99
CA ILE A 744 -35.95 7.22 -23.64
C ILE A 744 -36.99 8.35 -23.55
N LEU A 745 -36.75 9.51 -24.16
CA LEU A 745 -37.71 10.62 -24.20
C LEU A 745 -38.96 10.29 -25.02
N SER A 746 -38.83 9.44 -26.04
CA SER A 746 -39.92 9.09 -26.96
C SER A 746 -40.71 7.86 -26.50
N ALA A 747 -40.25 7.18 -25.43
CA ALA A 747 -40.87 5.95 -24.94
C ALA A 747 -42.25 6.22 -24.31
N PRO A 748 -43.32 5.50 -24.72
CA PRO A 748 -44.65 5.66 -24.15
C PRO A 748 -44.66 5.20 -22.68
N GLY A 749 -45.25 6.02 -21.80
CA GLY A 749 -45.34 5.73 -20.36
C GLY A 749 -44.08 6.04 -19.54
N GLY A 750 -43.09 6.74 -20.11
CA GLY A 750 -41.89 7.19 -19.38
C GLY A 750 -41.09 6.03 -18.75
N LEU A 751 -40.57 6.26 -17.54
CA LEU A 751 -39.85 5.23 -16.77
C LEU A 751 -40.77 4.42 -15.83
N GLY A 752 -42.07 4.36 -16.11
CA GLY A 752 -43.02 3.56 -15.32
C GLY A 752 -43.41 4.15 -13.97
N ASP A 753 -43.07 5.42 -13.75
CA ASP A 753 -43.55 6.28 -12.66
C ASP A 753 -44.18 7.55 -13.25
N ASP A 754 -44.71 8.43 -12.40
CA ASP A 754 -45.33 9.71 -12.77
C ASP A 754 -44.32 10.86 -12.94
N ARG A 755 -43.00 10.59 -12.90
CA ARG A 755 -41.98 11.63 -13.04
C ARG A 755 -41.81 12.05 -14.51
N PRO A 756 -41.86 13.36 -14.83
CA PRO A 756 -41.61 13.82 -16.19
C PRO A 756 -40.15 13.63 -16.58
N VAL A 757 -39.91 13.01 -17.74
CA VAL A 757 -38.56 12.80 -18.31
C VAL A 757 -38.14 14.01 -19.13
N ARG A 758 -36.90 14.47 -18.93
CA ARG A 758 -36.30 15.63 -19.61
C ARG A 758 -34.87 15.30 -19.99
N SER A 759 -34.35 15.91 -21.06
CA SER A 759 -32.95 15.75 -21.47
C SER A 759 -32.25 17.09 -21.59
N LEU A 760 -30.99 17.14 -21.16
CA LEU A 760 -30.08 18.25 -21.36
C LEU A 760 -28.87 17.78 -22.17
N MET A 761 -28.79 18.22 -23.42
CA MET A 761 -27.71 17.84 -24.33
C MET A 761 -26.48 18.73 -24.15
N GLY A 762 -25.36 18.13 -23.74
CA GLY A 762 -24.13 18.84 -23.44
C GLY A 762 -23.46 19.47 -24.65
N ASP A 763 -23.61 18.87 -25.83
CA ASP A 763 -23.03 19.38 -27.08
C ASP A 763 -23.69 20.70 -27.53
N LEU A 764 -24.90 21.00 -27.07
CA LEU A 764 -25.60 22.28 -27.33
C LEU A 764 -25.30 23.35 -26.26
N ILE A 765 -24.63 22.97 -25.17
CA ILE A 765 -24.39 23.81 -24.00
C ILE A 765 -22.89 24.16 -23.92
N LYS A 766 -22.55 25.41 -24.28
CA LYS A 766 -21.19 25.93 -24.14
C LYS A 766 -20.86 26.28 -22.68
N GLY A 767 -19.83 25.63 -22.13
CA GLY A 767 -19.28 25.90 -20.78
C GLY A 767 -20.23 25.56 -19.62
N ARG A 768 -19.66 25.15 -18.47
CA ARG A 768 -20.39 24.91 -17.19
C ARG A 768 -21.64 24.01 -17.28
N TYR A 769 -21.58 22.94 -18.07
CA TYR A 769 -22.72 22.03 -18.29
C TYR A 769 -23.33 21.45 -16.99
N TRP A 770 -22.50 20.89 -16.10
CA TRP A 770 -22.98 20.27 -14.86
C TRP A 770 -23.62 21.27 -13.90
N VAL A 771 -23.22 22.55 -13.97
CA VAL A 771 -23.89 23.63 -13.23
C VAL A 771 -25.32 23.84 -13.75
N LYS A 772 -25.52 23.81 -15.07
CA LYS A 772 -26.89 23.91 -15.65
C LYS A 772 -27.76 22.70 -15.32
N VAL A 773 -27.17 21.50 -15.26
CA VAL A 773 -27.85 20.29 -14.77
C VAL A 773 -28.34 20.52 -13.33
N SER A 774 -27.49 21.08 -12.46
CA SER A 774 -27.85 21.45 -11.09
C SER A 774 -28.98 22.50 -11.03
N GLU A 775 -28.91 23.55 -11.85
CA GLU A 775 -29.93 24.60 -11.93
C GLU A 775 -31.29 24.06 -12.39
N GLU A 776 -31.33 23.26 -13.45
CA GLU A 776 -32.58 22.65 -13.92
C GLU A 776 -33.14 21.65 -12.90
N ARG A 777 -32.28 20.90 -12.20
CA ARG A 777 -32.72 20.04 -11.09
C ARG A 777 -33.33 20.86 -9.96
N ARG A 778 -32.72 21.98 -9.55
CA ARG A 778 -33.29 22.88 -8.53
C ARG A 778 -34.63 23.47 -8.96
N ARG A 779 -34.76 23.83 -10.24
CA ARG A 779 -35.99 24.40 -10.80
C ARG A 779 -37.15 23.40 -10.82
N LYS A 780 -36.87 22.11 -11.00
CA LYS A 780 -37.90 21.07 -11.22
C LYS A 780 -37.66 19.82 -10.38
N PRO A 781 -37.72 19.89 -9.03
CA PRO A 781 -37.31 18.84 -8.06
C PRO A 781 -37.90 17.44 -8.35
N TYR A 782 -39.08 17.38 -8.96
CA TYR A 782 -39.78 16.15 -9.31
C TYR A 782 -39.70 15.86 -10.82
N SER A 783 -38.58 15.30 -11.28
CA SER A 783 -38.38 14.91 -12.68
C SER A 783 -37.26 13.88 -12.85
N THR A 784 -37.23 13.20 -13.99
CA THR A 784 -36.06 12.45 -14.44
C THR A 784 -35.26 13.28 -15.44
N LEU A 785 -34.00 13.54 -15.15
CA LEU A 785 -33.12 14.35 -15.98
C LEU A 785 -32.05 13.47 -16.64
N LEU A 786 -32.12 13.34 -17.97
CA LEU A 786 -31.10 12.70 -18.80
C LEU A 786 -29.98 13.71 -19.07
N ALA A 787 -28.84 13.52 -18.41
CA ALA A 787 -27.65 14.32 -18.60
C ALA A 787 -26.83 13.78 -19.79
N ASP A 788 -27.23 14.13 -21.01
CA ASP A 788 -26.57 13.74 -22.25
C ASP A 788 -25.21 14.44 -22.43
N LYS A 789 -24.22 13.99 -21.65
CA LYS A 789 -22.81 14.34 -21.74
C LYS A 789 -21.96 13.21 -21.17
N ASN A 790 -20.75 13.04 -21.72
CA ASN A 790 -19.78 12.11 -21.15
C ASN A 790 -19.37 12.58 -19.74
N ALA A 791 -19.34 11.67 -18.79
CA ALA A 791 -18.90 11.87 -17.41
C ALA A 791 -17.65 11.01 -17.11
N PRO A 792 -16.46 11.40 -17.62
CA PRO A 792 -15.35 10.46 -17.72
C PRO A 792 -14.41 10.37 -16.51
N ASN A 793 -14.62 11.19 -15.48
CA ASN A 793 -13.69 11.25 -14.36
C ASN A 793 -14.40 11.48 -13.02
N GLU A 794 -13.68 11.18 -11.94
CA GLU A 794 -14.15 11.34 -10.56
C GLU A 794 -14.56 12.77 -10.21
N GLU A 795 -13.93 13.78 -10.82
CA GLU A 795 -14.29 15.18 -10.57
C GLU A 795 -15.75 15.45 -10.98
N VAL A 796 -16.16 14.94 -12.15
CA VAL A 796 -17.55 15.03 -12.59
C VAL A 796 -18.47 14.20 -11.69
N TRP A 797 -18.06 13.01 -11.28
CA TRP A 797 -18.87 12.16 -10.40
C TRP A 797 -19.11 12.82 -9.04
N ARG A 798 -18.10 13.48 -8.46
CA ARG A 798 -18.26 14.28 -7.23
C ARG A 798 -19.24 15.43 -7.41
N GLN A 799 -19.21 16.13 -8.55
CA GLN A 799 -20.22 17.16 -8.84
C GLN A 799 -21.64 16.59 -8.88
N ILE A 800 -21.81 15.37 -9.41
CA ILE A 800 -23.10 14.68 -9.43
C ILE A 800 -23.52 14.25 -8.03
N GLU A 801 -22.63 13.70 -7.22
CA GLU A 801 -22.87 13.39 -5.81
C GLU A 801 -23.29 14.63 -5.02
N ASP A 802 -22.59 15.75 -5.22
CA ASP A 802 -22.95 17.04 -4.63
C ASP A 802 -24.35 17.47 -5.06
N MET A 803 -24.68 17.38 -6.35
CA MET A 803 -26.03 17.69 -6.84
C MET A 803 -27.09 16.80 -6.17
N CYS A 804 -26.83 15.50 -6.07
CA CYS A 804 -27.71 14.54 -5.39
C CYS A 804 -27.90 14.91 -3.92
N ARG A 805 -26.85 15.31 -3.19
CA ARG A 805 -26.96 15.73 -1.79
C ARG A 805 -27.81 16.98 -1.60
N HIS A 806 -27.65 18.00 -2.45
CA HIS A 806 -28.34 19.29 -2.28
C HIS A 806 -29.79 19.29 -2.80
N THR A 807 -30.07 18.47 -3.81
CA THR A 807 -31.41 18.37 -4.41
C THR A 807 -32.17 17.14 -3.95
N LYS A 808 -31.50 16.31 -3.14
CA LYS A 808 -31.89 14.99 -2.68
C LYS A 808 -32.27 14.00 -3.80
N ALA A 809 -31.85 14.30 -5.03
CA ALA A 809 -32.00 13.44 -6.17
C ALA A 809 -31.17 12.16 -6.03
N SER A 810 -31.60 11.09 -6.71
CA SER A 810 -30.76 9.91 -6.95
C SER A 810 -30.12 10.02 -8.34
N ALA A 811 -28.87 9.56 -8.49
CA ALA A 811 -28.21 9.50 -9.79
C ALA A 811 -27.98 8.05 -10.22
N VAL A 812 -28.12 7.79 -11.52
CA VAL A 812 -27.99 6.47 -12.12
C VAL A 812 -26.99 6.55 -13.28
N PRO A 813 -25.80 5.94 -13.13
CA PRO A 813 -24.85 5.79 -14.22
C PRO A 813 -25.36 4.76 -15.23
N VAL A 814 -25.32 5.11 -16.52
CA VAL A 814 -25.54 4.19 -17.65
C VAL A 814 -24.23 4.01 -18.40
N ILE A 815 -23.69 2.80 -18.39
CA ILE A 815 -22.41 2.45 -19.02
C ILE A 815 -22.61 1.44 -20.14
N PRO A 816 -21.84 1.50 -21.24
CA PRO A 816 -21.85 0.43 -22.23
C PRO A 816 -21.20 -0.83 -21.65
N ASP A 817 -21.80 -1.98 -21.93
CA ASP A 817 -21.29 -3.27 -21.49
C ASP A 817 -20.02 -3.63 -22.27
N SER A 818 -18.97 -4.03 -21.55
CA SER A 818 -17.67 -4.34 -22.13
C SER A 818 -16.85 -5.13 -21.11
N GLU A 819 -16.08 -6.11 -21.61
CA GLU A 819 -15.14 -6.89 -20.80
C GLU A 819 -14.02 -6.03 -20.22
N GLY A 820 -13.69 -4.90 -20.88
CA GLY A 820 -12.55 -4.08 -20.54
C GLY A 820 -11.21 -4.76 -20.82
N THR A 821 -10.17 -4.25 -20.18
CA THR A 821 -8.81 -4.80 -20.11
C THR A 821 -8.33 -4.65 -18.67
N GLU A 822 -7.16 -5.20 -18.33
CA GLU A 822 -6.54 -5.01 -17.01
C GLU A 822 -6.32 -3.53 -16.65
N SER A 823 -6.25 -2.63 -17.64
CA SER A 823 -5.90 -1.22 -17.45
C SER A 823 -6.90 -0.22 -18.03
N ASN A 824 -8.05 -0.68 -18.52
CA ASN A 824 -9.12 0.18 -19.05
C ASN A 824 -10.49 -0.51 -18.96
N PRO A 825 -11.58 0.17 -18.57
CA PRO A 825 -12.91 -0.42 -18.51
C PRO A 825 -13.57 -0.69 -19.87
N PHE A 826 -12.95 -0.29 -20.99
CA PHE A 826 -13.44 -0.58 -22.33
C PHE A 826 -12.43 -1.45 -23.09
N SER A 827 -12.90 -2.52 -23.72
CA SER A 827 -12.08 -3.39 -24.55
C SER A 827 -11.72 -2.73 -25.90
N LEU A 828 -10.73 -3.28 -26.61
CA LEU A 828 -10.38 -2.81 -27.96
C LEU A 828 -11.55 -2.97 -28.95
N ASP A 829 -12.34 -4.03 -28.83
CA ASP A 829 -13.57 -4.24 -29.59
C ASP A 829 -14.55 -3.07 -29.40
N ALA A 830 -14.78 -2.67 -28.15
CA ALA A 830 -15.66 -1.55 -27.83
C ALA A 830 -15.10 -0.24 -28.41
N LEU A 831 -13.80 0.01 -28.27
CA LEU A 831 -13.13 1.17 -28.84
C LEU A 831 -13.27 1.22 -30.38
N ALA A 832 -13.09 0.08 -31.06
CA ALA A 832 -13.25 -0.04 -32.51
C ALA A 832 -14.67 0.33 -32.96
N VAL A 833 -15.68 -0.22 -32.26
CA VAL A 833 -17.10 0.08 -32.52
C VAL A 833 -17.40 1.56 -32.29
N PHE A 834 -16.90 2.15 -31.21
CA PHE A 834 -17.11 3.57 -30.93
C PHE A 834 -16.48 4.47 -31.99
N MET A 835 -15.25 4.14 -32.44
CA MET A 835 -14.59 4.82 -33.56
C MET A 835 -15.38 4.71 -34.85
N LEU A 836 -15.82 3.50 -35.23
CA LEU A 836 -16.62 3.30 -36.43
C LEU A 836 -17.93 4.11 -36.40
N ARG A 837 -18.66 4.09 -35.27
CA ARG A 837 -19.91 4.86 -35.09
C ARG A 837 -19.68 6.37 -35.26
N VAL A 838 -18.57 6.90 -34.76
CA VAL A 838 -18.20 8.32 -34.92
C VAL A 838 -17.79 8.63 -36.37
N LEU A 839 -17.11 7.71 -37.04
CA LEU A 839 -16.70 7.89 -38.44
C LEU A 839 -17.85 7.74 -39.44
N ASN A 840 -18.98 7.14 -39.03
CA ASN A 840 -20.17 6.99 -39.89
C ASN A 840 -21.19 8.12 -39.73
N ARG A 841 -21.16 8.88 -38.63
CA ARG A 841 -22.14 9.97 -38.40
C ARG A 841 -21.77 11.25 -39.16
N VAL A 842 -22.77 12.11 -39.37
CA VAL A 842 -22.65 13.37 -40.13
C VAL A 842 -23.34 14.49 -39.37
N ASN A 843 -22.78 15.71 -39.41
CA ASN A 843 -23.35 16.92 -38.82
C ASN A 843 -23.64 16.78 -37.31
N HIS A 844 -22.73 16.14 -36.57
CA HIS A 844 -22.93 15.97 -35.13
C HIS A 844 -22.69 17.31 -34.41
N PRO A 845 -23.59 17.76 -33.49
CA PRO A 845 -23.46 19.09 -32.86
C PRO A 845 -22.15 19.34 -32.11
N GLY A 846 -21.50 18.28 -31.61
CA GLY A 846 -20.18 18.36 -30.96
C GLY A 846 -18.98 18.41 -31.94
N ASN A 847 -19.20 18.54 -33.26
CA ASN A 847 -18.19 18.60 -34.32
C ASN A 847 -17.15 17.44 -34.33
N LEU A 848 -17.54 16.29 -33.76
CA LEU A 848 -16.76 15.05 -33.79
C LEU A 848 -17.52 14.03 -34.65
N ASP A 849 -17.26 13.98 -35.95
CA ASP A 849 -17.95 13.13 -36.90
C ASP A 849 -17.03 12.74 -38.07
N LYS A 850 -17.59 12.18 -39.16
CA LYS A 850 -16.80 11.76 -40.32
C LYS A 850 -15.94 12.87 -40.93
N SER A 851 -16.36 14.13 -40.81
CA SER A 851 -15.65 15.30 -41.36
C SER A 851 -14.52 15.80 -40.47
N SER A 852 -14.44 15.34 -39.21
CA SER A 852 -13.40 15.75 -38.28
C SER A 852 -12.04 15.20 -38.73
N PRO A 853 -10.98 16.02 -38.84
CA PRO A 853 -9.69 15.59 -39.36
C PRO A 853 -8.91 14.66 -38.41
N ASN A 854 -9.20 14.67 -37.11
CA ASN A 854 -8.46 13.90 -36.08
C ASN A 854 -9.42 13.14 -35.14
N ALA A 855 -10.43 12.48 -35.70
CA ALA A 855 -11.47 11.82 -34.91
C ALA A 855 -10.89 10.69 -34.04
N GLY A 856 -9.95 9.92 -34.59
CA GLY A 856 -9.24 8.85 -33.88
C GLY A 856 -8.45 9.36 -32.69
N TYR A 857 -7.68 10.43 -32.86
CA TYR A 857 -6.93 11.04 -31.75
C TYR A 857 -7.84 11.51 -30.61
N VAL A 858 -8.95 12.20 -30.94
CA VAL A 858 -9.90 12.68 -29.93
C VAL A 858 -10.52 11.50 -29.17
N LEU A 859 -10.84 10.40 -29.85
CA LEU A 859 -11.37 9.20 -29.20
C LEU A 859 -10.34 8.53 -28.30
N LEU A 860 -9.07 8.45 -28.72
CA LEU A 860 -7.99 7.96 -27.86
C LEU A 860 -7.81 8.87 -26.63
N MET A 861 -7.97 10.18 -26.76
CA MET A 861 -7.94 11.09 -25.62
C MET A 861 -9.04 10.76 -24.60
N PHE A 862 -10.28 10.52 -25.05
CA PHE A 862 -11.37 10.10 -24.16
C PHE A 862 -11.15 8.71 -23.56
N TYR A 863 -10.63 7.75 -24.34
CA TYR A 863 -10.31 6.40 -23.87
C TYR A 863 -9.27 6.43 -22.75
N HIS A 864 -8.25 7.28 -22.85
CA HIS A 864 -7.20 7.41 -21.84
C HIS A 864 -7.64 8.15 -20.57
N LEU A 865 -8.81 8.81 -20.54
CA LEU A 865 -9.36 9.36 -19.28
C LEU A 865 -9.70 8.25 -18.27
N TYR A 866 -9.91 7.02 -18.74
CA TYR A 866 -10.21 5.85 -17.94
C TYR A 866 -8.99 4.92 -17.75
N SER A 867 -7.79 5.35 -18.14
CA SER A 867 -6.58 4.53 -18.06
C SER A 867 -6.17 4.25 -16.61
N GLY A 868 -5.81 3.00 -16.34
CA GLY A 868 -5.40 2.50 -15.04
C GLY A 868 -6.55 2.10 -14.12
N LYS A 869 -7.74 1.83 -14.68
CA LYS A 869 -8.86 1.20 -13.97
C LYS A 869 -9.31 -0.04 -14.74
N SER A 870 -9.45 -1.18 -14.08
CA SER A 870 -10.07 -2.36 -14.68
C SER A 870 -11.58 -2.18 -14.81
N ARG A 871 -12.25 -3.08 -15.54
CA ARG A 871 -13.72 -3.06 -15.66
C ARG A 871 -14.40 -3.21 -14.29
N LEU A 872 -13.91 -4.14 -13.45
CA LEU A 872 -14.49 -4.44 -12.15
C LEU A 872 -14.38 -3.26 -11.18
N GLU A 873 -13.22 -2.60 -11.13
CA GLU A 873 -13.01 -1.41 -10.31
C GLU A 873 -13.95 -0.27 -10.72
N PHE A 874 -14.07 -0.05 -12.02
CA PHE A 874 -14.92 0.99 -12.59
C PHE A 874 -16.40 0.79 -12.22
N GLU A 875 -16.92 -0.43 -12.35
CA GLU A 875 -18.29 -0.76 -11.98
C GLU A 875 -18.52 -0.66 -10.47
N SER A 876 -17.59 -1.21 -9.67
CA SER A 876 -17.67 -1.21 -8.21
C SER A 876 -17.70 0.22 -7.64
N GLU A 877 -16.86 1.11 -8.16
CA GLU A 877 -16.83 2.51 -7.74
C GLU A 877 -18.14 3.24 -8.06
N LEU A 878 -18.72 3.01 -9.25
CA LEU A 878 -19.99 3.61 -9.63
C LEU A 878 -21.14 3.11 -8.75
N ILE A 879 -21.18 1.81 -8.44
CA ILE A 879 -22.18 1.23 -7.55
C ILE A 879 -22.01 1.75 -6.12
N GLU A 880 -20.78 1.84 -5.61
CA GLU A 880 -20.50 2.34 -4.26
C GLU A 880 -20.96 3.80 -4.09
N ARG A 881 -20.74 4.64 -5.11
CA ARG A 881 -21.12 6.06 -5.09
C ARG A 881 -22.62 6.30 -5.29
N PHE A 882 -23.24 5.59 -6.23
CA PHE A 882 -24.58 5.92 -6.72
C PHE A 882 -25.65 4.89 -6.33
N GLY A 883 -25.26 3.76 -5.75
CA GLY A 883 -26.16 2.70 -5.27
C GLY A 883 -26.81 1.84 -6.37
N SER A 884 -26.71 2.26 -7.63
CA SER A 884 -27.26 1.55 -8.79
C SER A 884 -26.37 1.76 -10.02
N LEU A 885 -26.43 0.82 -10.96
CA LEU A 885 -25.70 0.86 -12.22
C LEU A 885 -26.52 0.20 -13.33
N VAL A 886 -26.65 0.88 -14.46
CA VAL A 886 -27.33 0.33 -15.65
C VAL A 886 -26.30 -0.03 -16.70
N LYS A 887 -26.34 -1.28 -17.16
CA LYS A 887 -25.49 -1.76 -18.26
C LYS A 887 -26.27 -1.71 -19.57
N MET A 888 -25.73 -1.01 -20.55
CA MET A 888 -26.25 -0.95 -21.91
C MET A 888 -25.53 -1.99 -22.78
N PRO A 889 -26.22 -3.05 -23.25
CA PRO A 889 -25.62 -4.04 -24.13
C PRO A 889 -24.94 -3.39 -25.35
N LEU A 890 -23.71 -3.82 -25.65
CA LEU A 890 -22.91 -3.27 -26.75
C LEU A 890 -22.43 -4.34 -27.73
N LEU A 891 -21.77 -5.38 -27.21
CA LEU A 891 -21.14 -6.44 -28.00
C LEU A 891 -21.84 -7.78 -27.76
N LYS A 892 -21.93 -8.61 -28.80
CA LYS A 892 -22.46 -9.98 -28.68
C LYS A 892 -21.48 -10.86 -27.88
N PRO A 893 -21.97 -11.73 -26.98
CA PRO A 893 -21.10 -12.62 -26.19
C PRO A 893 -20.33 -13.62 -27.06
N GLU A 894 -20.98 -14.22 -28.05
CA GLU A 894 -20.43 -15.26 -28.93
C GLU A 894 -19.70 -14.70 -30.17
N ARG A 895 -19.10 -13.50 -30.05
CA ARG A 895 -18.43 -12.85 -31.20
C ARG A 895 -17.06 -13.49 -31.49
N SER A 896 -16.68 -13.49 -32.76
CA SER A 896 -15.31 -13.82 -33.17
C SER A 896 -14.33 -12.72 -32.75
N SER A 897 -13.05 -13.09 -32.63
CA SER A 897 -11.99 -12.18 -32.24
C SER A 897 -11.80 -11.03 -33.23
N LEU A 898 -11.37 -9.88 -32.72
CA LEU A 898 -11.10 -8.70 -33.53
C LEU A 898 -10.07 -9.01 -34.64
N PRO A 899 -10.33 -8.65 -35.92
CA PRO A 899 -9.39 -8.84 -37.01
C PRO A 899 -8.03 -8.23 -36.68
N GLU A 900 -6.95 -8.94 -37.00
CA GLU A 900 -5.60 -8.54 -36.62
C GLU A 900 -5.23 -7.15 -37.16
N SER A 901 -5.71 -6.80 -38.36
CA SER A 901 -5.53 -5.46 -38.93
C SER A 901 -6.17 -4.36 -38.07
N VAL A 902 -7.35 -4.60 -37.50
CA VAL A 902 -8.06 -3.65 -36.62
C VAL A 902 -7.40 -3.59 -35.25
N ARG A 903 -6.96 -4.72 -34.69
CA ARG A 903 -6.21 -4.76 -33.42
C ARG A 903 -4.91 -3.95 -33.54
N SER A 904 -4.10 -4.28 -34.55
CA SER A 904 -2.79 -3.66 -34.77
C SER A 904 -2.88 -2.14 -34.94
N ILE A 905 -3.84 -1.63 -35.72
CA ILE A 905 -3.99 -0.17 -35.92
C ILE A 905 -4.42 0.56 -34.64
N LEU A 906 -5.24 -0.07 -33.79
CA LEU A 906 -5.65 0.51 -32.50
C LEU A 906 -4.49 0.55 -31.52
N GLU A 907 -3.71 -0.54 -31.43
CA GLU A 907 -2.52 -0.61 -30.60
C GLU A 907 -1.44 0.39 -31.04
N GLU A 908 -1.20 0.51 -32.34
CA GLU A 908 -0.32 1.54 -32.92
C GLU A 908 -0.76 2.94 -32.47
N GLY A 909 -2.08 3.22 -32.55
CA GLY A 909 -2.65 4.50 -32.12
C GLY A 909 -2.49 4.77 -30.63
N ILE A 910 -2.75 3.76 -29.80
CA ILE A 910 -2.56 3.84 -28.35
C ILE A 910 -1.08 4.10 -28.02
N ASN A 911 -0.16 3.44 -28.71
CA ASN A 911 1.28 3.64 -28.53
C ASN A 911 1.72 5.03 -28.98
N LEU A 912 1.23 5.51 -30.12
CA LEU A 912 1.47 6.86 -30.62
C LEU A 912 0.89 7.92 -29.66
N TYR A 913 -0.28 7.67 -29.08
CA TYR A 913 -0.89 8.52 -28.06
C TYR A 913 -0.02 8.63 -26.80
N LYS A 914 0.51 7.50 -26.32
CA LYS A 914 1.44 7.47 -25.17
C LYS A 914 2.72 8.22 -25.49
N LEU A 915 3.35 7.99 -26.64
CA LEU A 915 4.55 8.70 -27.10
C LEU A 915 4.33 10.22 -27.16
N HIS A 916 3.24 10.65 -27.80
CA HIS A 916 2.89 12.06 -27.92
C HIS A 916 2.65 12.71 -26.56
N THR A 917 1.84 12.09 -25.71
CA THR A 917 1.50 12.64 -24.38
C THR A 917 2.72 12.69 -23.45
N ASN A 918 3.63 11.72 -23.54
CA ASN A 918 4.88 11.70 -22.78
C ASN A 918 5.80 12.88 -23.10
N ARG A 919 5.86 13.28 -24.38
CA ARG A 919 6.76 14.35 -24.84
C ARG A 919 6.14 15.75 -24.76
N HIS A 920 4.83 15.87 -25.03
CA HIS A 920 4.18 17.16 -25.24
C HIS A 920 3.02 17.45 -24.26
N GLY A 921 2.65 16.52 -23.37
CA GLY A 921 1.50 16.67 -22.49
C GLY A 921 0.17 16.69 -23.25
N ARG A 922 -0.75 17.58 -22.87
CA ARG A 922 -2.09 17.73 -23.51
C ARG A 922 -2.08 18.59 -24.79
N MET A 923 -0.95 18.67 -25.50
CA MET A 923 -0.85 19.44 -26.75
C MET A 923 -1.74 18.80 -27.84
N GLU A 924 -2.28 19.61 -28.76
CA GLU A 924 -3.13 19.11 -29.86
C GLU A 924 -2.33 18.26 -30.86
N SER A 925 -2.91 17.18 -31.39
CA SER A 925 -2.23 16.25 -32.33
C SER A 925 -1.71 16.90 -33.62
N THR A 926 -2.27 18.04 -34.02
CA THR A 926 -1.85 18.81 -35.20
C THR A 926 -0.62 19.67 -34.94
N LYS A 927 -0.07 19.66 -33.72
CA LYS A 927 1.07 20.47 -33.29
C LYS A 927 2.08 19.57 -32.58
N GLY A 928 3.37 19.82 -32.78
CA GLY A 928 4.45 19.06 -32.14
C GLY A 928 5.14 18.06 -33.07
N THR A 929 6.03 17.25 -32.50
CA THR A 929 7.00 16.43 -33.26
C THR A 929 6.38 15.25 -34.01
N TYR A 930 5.17 14.81 -33.62
CA TYR A 930 4.50 13.63 -34.18
C TYR A 930 3.30 13.95 -35.08
N ALA A 931 3.18 15.19 -35.56
CA ALA A 931 2.00 15.62 -36.32
C ALA A 931 1.83 14.85 -37.65
N SER A 932 2.92 14.55 -38.35
CA SER A 932 2.92 13.74 -39.58
C SER A 932 2.43 12.30 -39.34
N GLU A 933 2.86 11.71 -38.22
CA GLU A 933 2.53 10.36 -37.81
C GLU A 933 1.06 10.26 -37.43
N TRP A 934 0.50 11.28 -36.76
CA TRP A 934 -0.94 11.35 -36.50
C TRP A 934 -1.77 11.41 -37.77
N VAL A 935 -1.37 12.22 -38.75
CA VAL A 935 -2.07 12.31 -40.05
C VAL A 935 -2.01 10.98 -40.79
N LYS A 936 -0.85 10.32 -40.78
CA LYS A 936 -0.66 9.00 -41.40
C LYS A 936 -1.53 7.94 -40.71
N TRP A 937 -1.46 7.87 -39.39
CA TRP A 937 -2.20 6.91 -38.58
C TRP A 937 -3.71 7.11 -38.71
N GLU A 938 -4.22 8.34 -38.65
CA GLU A 938 -5.65 8.62 -38.80
C GLU A 938 -6.17 8.17 -40.18
N LYS A 939 -5.38 8.36 -41.24
CA LYS A 939 -5.72 7.87 -42.58
C LYS A 939 -5.79 6.34 -42.61
N GLN A 940 -4.81 5.66 -42.01
CA GLN A 940 -4.78 4.20 -41.93
C GLN A 940 -5.92 3.64 -41.09
N LEU A 941 -6.18 4.24 -39.92
CA LEU A 941 -7.31 3.91 -39.04
C LEU A 941 -8.63 3.94 -39.81
N ARG A 942 -8.90 5.01 -40.56
CA ARG A 942 -10.13 5.14 -41.35
C ARG A 942 -10.28 4.05 -42.39
N VAL A 943 -9.21 3.80 -43.16
CA VAL A 943 -9.21 2.73 -44.18
C VAL A 943 -9.46 1.38 -43.53
N THR A 944 -8.77 1.07 -42.43
CA THR A 944 -8.89 -0.21 -41.74
C THR A 944 -10.26 -0.41 -41.10
N LEU A 945 -10.81 0.59 -40.39
CA LEU A 945 -12.12 0.47 -39.75
C LEU A 945 -13.26 0.40 -40.77
N LEU A 946 -13.21 1.19 -41.85
CA LEU A 946 -14.21 1.14 -42.91
C LEU A 946 -14.12 -0.15 -43.73
N GLY A 947 -12.90 -0.65 -43.99
CA GLY A 947 -12.69 -1.94 -44.65
C GLY A 947 -13.17 -3.15 -43.83
N ASN A 948 -13.27 -3.01 -42.50
CA ASN A 948 -13.79 -4.04 -41.60
C ASN A 948 -15.19 -3.70 -41.05
N ALA A 949 -15.93 -2.79 -41.69
CA ALA A 949 -17.21 -2.31 -41.17
C ALA A 949 -18.26 -3.43 -41.06
N GLU A 950 -18.30 -4.39 -42.00
CA GLU A 950 -19.22 -5.53 -41.94
C GLU A 950 -19.00 -6.37 -40.67
N PHE A 951 -17.73 -6.69 -40.37
CA PHE A 951 -17.35 -7.38 -39.14
C PHE A 951 -17.74 -6.57 -37.90
N LEU A 952 -17.35 -5.29 -37.85
CA LEU A 952 -17.61 -4.45 -36.68
C LEU A 952 -19.11 -4.21 -36.46
N ASN A 953 -19.93 -4.22 -37.52
CA ASN A 953 -21.38 -4.17 -37.41
C ASN A 953 -21.97 -5.52 -36.96
N SER A 954 -21.40 -6.64 -37.37
CA SER A 954 -21.92 -7.98 -37.03
C SER A 954 -21.76 -8.34 -35.55
N ILE A 955 -20.70 -7.84 -34.89
CA ILE A 955 -20.43 -8.09 -33.46
C ILE A 955 -21.25 -7.21 -32.51
N GLN A 956 -21.92 -6.17 -33.01
CA GLN A 956 -22.71 -5.25 -32.18
C GLN A 956 -24.07 -5.87 -31.83
N VAL A 957 -24.55 -5.58 -30.62
CA VAL A 957 -25.95 -5.84 -30.24
C VAL A 957 -26.86 -4.84 -30.95
N PRO A 958 -28.03 -5.26 -31.50
CA PRO A 958 -29.01 -4.35 -32.08
C PRO A 958 -29.39 -3.22 -31.12
N PHE A 959 -29.46 -1.99 -31.62
CA PHE A 959 -29.62 -0.81 -30.76
C PHE A 959 -31.00 -0.80 -30.08
N GLU A 960 -32.04 -1.25 -30.76
CA GLU A 960 -33.41 -1.36 -30.25
C GLU A 960 -33.47 -2.32 -29.04
N PHE A 961 -32.72 -3.42 -29.10
CA PHE A 961 -32.60 -4.35 -27.98
C PHE A 961 -31.86 -3.72 -26.79
N ALA A 962 -30.78 -2.98 -27.05
CA ALA A 962 -30.04 -2.28 -26.01
C ALA A 962 -30.92 -1.21 -25.32
N VAL A 963 -31.74 -0.47 -26.08
CA VAL A 963 -32.71 0.50 -25.56
C VAL A 963 -33.75 -0.19 -24.69
N ALA A 964 -34.33 -1.32 -25.15
CA ALA A 964 -35.31 -2.09 -24.36
C ALA A 964 -34.73 -2.53 -23.02
N LYS A 965 -33.49 -3.05 -23.00
CA LYS A 965 -32.80 -3.48 -21.77
C LYS A 965 -32.42 -2.34 -20.83
N VAL A 966 -32.05 -1.18 -21.36
CA VAL A 966 -31.81 0.02 -20.54
C VAL A 966 -33.11 0.52 -19.91
N LEU A 967 -34.21 0.57 -20.69
CA LEU A 967 -35.51 0.98 -20.18
C LEU A 967 -36.04 0.04 -19.11
N GLU A 968 -35.87 -1.28 -19.27
CA GLU A 968 -36.22 -2.30 -18.28
C GLU A 968 -35.49 -2.04 -16.94
N GLN A 969 -34.16 -1.87 -16.98
CA GLN A 969 -33.36 -1.60 -15.78
C GLN A 969 -33.69 -0.24 -15.14
N LEU A 970 -33.87 0.82 -15.95
CA LEU A 970 -34.24 2.14 -15.43
C LEU A 970 -35.64 2.13 -14.79
N LYS A 971 -36.59 1.37 -15.36
CA LYS A 971 -37.93 1.18 -14.77
C LYS A 971 -37.85 0.45 -13.42
N ALA A 972 -37.04 -0.60 -13.32
CA ALA A 972 -36.84 -1.31 -12.05
C ALA A 972 -36.22 -0.39 -10.98
N ILE A 973 -35.21 0.41 -11.34
CA ILE A 973 -34.61 1.40 -10.43
C ILE A 973 -35.65 2.47 -10.04
N ALA A 974 -36.44 2.95 -11.00
CA ALA A 974 -37.45 3.97 -10.78
C ALA A 974 -38.61 3.52 -9.88
N LYS A 975 -38.88 2.20 -9.82
CA LYS A 975 -39.87 1.57 -8.92
C LYS A 975 -39.28 1.09 -7.58
N GLY A 976 -37.95 1.10 -7.43
CA GLY A 976 -37.26 0.63 -6.23
C GLY A 976 -37.09 -0.89 -6.18
N GLU A 977 -37.36 -1.57 -7.29
CA GLU A 977 -37.26 -3.03 -7.46
C GLU A 977 -35.83 -3.47 -7.85
N TYR A 978 -34.90 -2.52 -7.99
CA TYR A 978 -33.52 -2.81 -8.37
C TYR A 978 -32.73 -3.35 -7.18
N ALA A 979 -32.43 -4.65 -7.21
CA ALA A 979 -31.37 -5.25 -6.41
C ALA A 979 -30.04 -5.03 -7.13
N ALA A 980 -29.18 -4.17 -6.58
CA ALA A 980 -27.81 -4.06 -7.10
C ALA A 980 -27.15 -5.45 -7.05
N PRO A 981 -26.41 -5.88 -8.09
CA PRO A 981 -25.52 -7.01 -7.94
C PRO A 981 -24.67 -6.75 -6.71
N SER A 982 -24.65 -7.69 -5.78
CA SER A 982 -23.95 -7.53 -4.51
C SER A 982 -22.48 -7.24 -4.82
N THR A 983 -22.09 -5.97 -4.82
CA THR A 983 -20.72 -5.60 -4.50
C THR A 983 -20.56 -6.10 -3.09
N GLU A 984 -19.97 -7.28 -2.94
CA GLU A 984 -19.78 -7.95 -1.66
C GLU A 984 -19.20 -6.93 -0.69
N LYS A 985 -20.07 -6.39 0.18
CA LYS A 985 -19.64 -5.54 1.27
C LYS A 985 -19.00 -6.48 2.28
N ARG A 986 -17.72 -6.71 2.10
CA ARG A 986 -16.88 -7.45 3.04
C ARG A 986 -17.12 -6.88 4.44
N ARG A 987 -17.61 -7.73 5.35
CA ARG A 987 -17.79 -7.37 6.75
C ARG A 987 -16.44 -7.48 7.44
N PHE A 988 -15.71 -6.36 7.52
CA PHE A 988 -14.52 -6.29 8.34
C PHE A 988 -14.90 -6.31 9.83
N GLY A 989 -14.20 -7.11 10.63
CA GLY A 989 -14.21 -7.02 12.08
C GLY A 989 -15.54 -7.27 12.80
N THR A 990 -16.59 -7.63 12.06
CA THR A 990 -17.90 -8.02 12.60
C THR A 990 -18.09 -9.54 12.58
N ILE A 991 -17.08 -10.29 12.14
CA ILE A 991 -17.18 -11.74 11.95
C ILE A 991 -17.18 -12.44 13.31
N VAL A 992 -18.32 -13.04 13.64
CA VAL A 992 -18.54 -13.79 14.88
C VAL A 992 -18.54 -15.28 14.63
N PHE A 993 -19.03 -15.74 13.47
CA PHE A 993 -19.11 -17.17 13.16
C PHE A 993 -19.06 -17.44 11.64
N ALA A 994 -18.70 -18.67 11.29
CA ALA A 994 -18.81 -19.22 9.93
C ALA A 994 -20.05 -20.10 9.85
N ALA A 995 -20.82 -19.99 8.78
CA ALA A 995 -22.03 -20.79 8.57
C ALA A 995 -22.35 -21.02 7.09
N ILE A 996 -23.14 -22.04 6.81
CA ILE A 996 -23.73 -22.28 5.49
C ILE A 996 -25.09 -21.61 5.48
N SER A 997 -25.28 -20.62 4.62
CA SER A 997 -26.52 -19.84 4.50
C SER A 997 -27.49 -20.60 3.61
N LEU A 998 -28.65 -21.01 4.13
CA LEU A 998 -29.62 -21.82 3.39
C LEU A 998 -30.79 -20.97 2.90
N PRO A 999 -31.32 -21.23 1.69
CA PRO A 999 -32.51 -20.55 1.18
C PRO A 999 -33.71 -20.79 2.10
N VAL A 1000 -34.25 -19.70 2.67
CA VAL A 1000 -35.41 -19.77 3.58
C VAL A 1000 -36.63 -20.32 2.87
N SER A 1001 -36.82 -20.00 1.58
CA SER A 1001 -37.92 -20.54 0.77
C SER A 1001 -37.89 -22.06 0.70
N GLU A 1002 -36.72 -22.66 0.42
CA GLU A 1002 -36.58 -24.12 0.34
C GLU A 1002 -36.82 -24.79 1.70
N ILE A 1003 -36.37 -24.17 2.80
CA ILE A 1003 -36.65 -24.65 4.16
C ILE A 1003 -38.15 -24.59 4.47
N LEU A 1004 -38.83 -23.51 4.10
CA LEU A 1004 -40.27 -23.35 4.34
C LEU A 1004 -41.09 -24.32 3.50
N ASP A 1005 -40.81 -24.44 2.20
CA ASP A 1005 -41.47 -25.40 1.30
C ASP A 1005 -41.26 -26.84 1.80
N PHE A 1006 -40.07 -27.14 2.32
CA PHE A 1006 -39.77 -28.44 2.92
C PHE A 1006 -40.61 -28.69 4.20
N LEU A 1007 -40.69 -27.72 5.11
CA LEU A 1007 -41.48 -27.85 6.34
C LEU A 1007 -42.98 -27.98 6.06
N GLU A 1008 -43.51 -27.30 5.04
CA GLU A 1008 -44.90 -27.42 4.61
C GLU A 1008 -45.19 -28.84 4.09
N ASN A 1009 -44.34 -29.36 3.21
CA ASN A 1009 -44.45 -30.73 2.71
C ASN A 1009 -44.35 -31.80 3.82
N LEU A 1010 -43.57 -31.54 4.88
CA LEU A 1010 -43.50 -32.42 6.05
C LEU A 1010 -44.78 -32.33 6.89
N SER A 1011 -45.34 -31.14 7.05
CA SER A 1011 -46.56 -30.91 7.84
C SER A 1011 -47.78 -31.60 7.22
N GLU A 1012 -47.86 -31.69 5.90
CA GLU A 1012 -48.91 -32.45 5.20
C GLU A 1012 -48.83 -33.97 5.46
N LYS A 1013 -47.65 -34.47 5.84
CA LYS A 1013 -47.37 -35.90 6.03
C LYS A 1013 -47.39 -36.36 7.49
N ASP A 1014 -47.13 -35.45 8.43
CA ASP A 1014 -47.10 -35.77 9.87
C ASP A 1014 -47.94 -34.76 10.69
N PRO A 1015 -49.06 -35.20 11.29
CA PRO A 1015 -49.94 -34.35 12.11
C PRO A 1015 -49.23 -33.68 13.29
N LYS A 1016 -48.18 -34.29 13.85
CA LYS A 1016 -47.42 -33.71 14.97
C LYS A 1016 -46.61 -32.49 14.52
N ILE A 1017 -46.11 -32.52 13.28
CA ILE A 1017 -45.42 -31.37 12.68
C ILE A 1017 -46.44 -30.27 12.39
N GLU A 1018 -47.59 -30.61 11.82
CA GLU A 1018 -48.67 -29.65 11.57
C GLU A 1018 -49.07 -28.93 12.87
N GLU A 1019 -49.32 -29.67 13.95
CA GLU A 1019 -49.66 -29.13 15.27
C GLU A 1019 -48.54 -28.23 15.82
N MET A 1020 -47.28 -28.66 15.69
CA MET A 1020 -46.12 -27.91 16.14
C MET A 1020 -45.96 -26.58 15.40
N LEU A 1021 -46.15 -26.56 14.08
CA LEU A 1021 -45.99 -25.35 13.26
C LEU A 1021 -47.20 -24.41 13.37
N LYS A 1022 -48.36 -24.95 13.76
CA LYS A 1022 -49.61 -24.20 13.96
C LYS A 1022 -49.38 -23.04 14.92
N ASN A 1023 -49.83 -21.84 14.55
CA ASN A 1023 -49.70 -20.60 15.32
C ASN A 1023 -48.26 -20.04 15.48
N LYS A 1024 -47.22 -20.66 14.92
CA LYS A 1024 -45.83 -20.12 14.98
C LYS A 1024 -45.50 -19.13 13.87
N ASN A 1025 -46.31 -19.09 12.81
CA ASN A 1025 -46.24 -18.12 11.71
C ASN A 1025 -44.83 -17.99 11.07
N LEU A 1026 -44.23 -19.15 10.75
CA LEU A 1026 -42.84 -19.23 10.31
C LEU A 1026 -42.54 -18.44 9.04
N ARG A 1027 -43.49 -18.38 8.09
CA ARG A 1027 -43.36 -17.57 6.86
C ARG A 1027 -43.04 -16.09 7.15
N CYS A 1028 -43.53 -15.56 8.27
CA CYS A 1028 -43.28 -14.17 8.66
C CYS A 1028 -42.09 -14.02 9.62
N ARG A 1029 -41.69 -15.07 10.33
CA ARG A 1029 -40.68 -15.00 11.41
C ARG A 1029 -39.30 -15.54 11.02
N LEU A 1030 -39.23 -16.57 10.17
CA LEU A 1030 -37.96 -17.13 9.72
C LEU A 1030 -37.40 -16.25 8.60
N THR A 1031 -36.50 -15.34 8.95
CA THR A 1031 -35.88 -14.41 7.98
C THR A 1031 -34.51 -14.89 7.49
N LYS A 1032 -33.89 -15.83 8.20
CA LYS A 1032 -32.58 -16.41 7.88
C LYS A 1032 -32.55 -17.87 8.33
N ALA A 1033 -32.02 -18.75 7.49
CA ALA A 1033 -31.73 -20.13 7.82
C ALA A 1033 -30.25 -20.38 7.57
N HIS A 1034 -29.55 -21.00 8.52
CA HIS A 1034 -28.14 -21.32 8.35
C HIS A 1034 -27.71 -22.48 9.25
N VAL A 1035 -26.69 -23.21 8.81
CA VAL A 1035 -25.96 -24.19 9.63
C VAL A 1035 -24.71 -23.53 10.17
N THR A 1036 -24.63 -23.31 11.49
CA THR A 1036 -23.40 -22.79 12.10
C THR A 1036 -22.30 -23.84 12.06
N LEU A 1037 -21.17 -23.49 11.45
CA LEU A 1037 -19.98 -24.34 11.34
C LEU A 1037 -18.99 -24.08 12.47
N ALA A 1038 -18.67 -22.82 12.75
CA ALA A 1038 -17.83 -22.47 13.90
C ALA A 1038 -18.15 -21.09 14.43
N HIS A 1039 -18.10 -20.94 15.76
CA HIS A 1039 -18.33 -19.68 16.43
C HIS A 1039 -17.07 -19.22 17.17
N LYS A 1040 -16.66 -17.96 16.96
CA LYS A 1040 -15.43 -17.38 17.51
C LYS A 1040 -15.31 -17.54 19.03
N ARG A 1041 -16.40 -17.30 19.77
CA ARG A 1041 -16.45 -17.46 21.23
C ARG A 1041 -16.31 -18.90 21.71
N SER A 1042 -16.81 -19.88 20.95
CA SER A 1042 -16.85 -21.28 21.38
C SER A 1042 -15.63 -22.06 20.89
N HIS A 1043 -15.13 -21.76 19.69
CA HIS A 1043 -14.10 -22.54 19.01
C HIS A 1043 -12.82 -21.75 18.70
N GLY A 1044 -12.80 -20.44 18.99
CA GLY A 1044 -11.65 -19.58 18.70
C GLY A 1044 -11.64 -19.02 17.27
N VAL A 1045 -10.68 -18.13 17.02
CA VAL A 1045 -10.52 -17.43 15.73
C VAL A 1045 -10.08 -18.38 14.63
N THR A 1046 -9.12 -19.26 14.91
CA THR A 1046 -8.57 -20.24 13.97
C THR A 1046 -9.65 -21.15 13.39
N ALA A 1047 -10.60 -21.60 14.24
CA ALA A 1047 -11.70 -22.43 13.79
C ALA A 1047 -12.57 -21.71 12.75
N VAL A 1048 -12.90 -20.43 12.97
CA VAL A 1048 -13.65 -19.62 11.99
C VAL A 1048 -12.81 -19.38 10.74
N ALA A 1049 -11.54 -19.03 10.90
CA ALA A 1049 -10.62 -18.75 9.80
C ALA A 1049 -10.39 -19.95 8.88
N SER A 1050 -10.48 -21.18 9.41
CA SER A 1050 -10.28 -22.41 8.65
C SER A 1050 -11.30 -22.63 7.53
N TYR A 1051 -12.45 -21.94 7.56
CA TYR A 1051 -13.46 -21.97 6.50
C TYR A 1051 -13.26 -20.90 5.42
N GLY A 1052 -12.30 -19.99 5.61
CA GLY A 1052 -11.95 -18.95 4.63
C GLY A 1052 -11.69 -19.46 3.20
N PRO A 1053 -11.01 -20.61 2.98
CA PRO A 1053 -10.78 -21.17 1.65
C PRO A 1053 -12.05 -21.48 0.85
N TYR A 1054 -13.16 -21.77 1.55
CA TYR A 1054 -14.45 -22.16 0.96
C TYR A 1054 -15.46 -21.01 0.95
N LEU A 1055 -15.02 -19.78 1.26
CA LEU A 1055 -15.91 -18.62 1.31
C LEU A 1055 -16.63 -18.43 -0.04
N ASN A 1056 -17.94 -18.19 0.03
CA ASN A 1056 -18.86 -18.04 -1.10
C ASN A 1056 -19.02 -19.29 -1.99
N GLN A 1057 -18.43 -20.43 -1.62
CA GLN A 1057 -18.70 -21.70 -2.31
C GLN A 1057 -20.01 -22.30 -1.81
N ASN A 1058 -20.78 -22.88 -2.73
CA ASN A 1058 -22.01 -23.58 -2.41
C ASN A 1058 -21.69 -24.94 -1.78
N VAL A 1059 -22.20 -25.16 -0.56
CA VAL A 1059 -22.06 -26.40 0.19
C VAL A 1059 -23.42 -27.12 0.20
N PRO A 1060 -23.51 -28.38 -0.27
CA PRO A 1060 -24.70 -29.18 -0.09
C PRO A 1060 -24.85 -29.56 1.39
N VAL A 1061 -26.06 -29.51 1.92
CA VAL A 1061 -26.38 -29.85 3.32
C VAL A 1061 -27.51 -30.86 3.32
N ASP A 1062 -27.24 -32.05 3.85
CA ASP A 1062 -28.24 -33.10 4.01
C ASP A 1062 -29.00 -32.89 5.31
N ILE A 1063 -30.33 -32.77 5.19
CA ILE A 1063 -31.24 -32.63 6.32
C ILE A 1063 -31.77 -34.03 6.68
N THR A 1064 -31.46 -34.48 7.90
CA THR A 1064 -31.65 -35.88 8.32
C THR A 1064 -32.76 -36.07 9.34
N ALA A 1065 -33.04 -35.06 10.17
CA ALA A 1065 -34.10 -35.14 11.17
C ALA A 1065 -34.64 -33.74 11.56
N LEU A 1066 -35.87 -33.70 12.06
CA LEU A 1066 -36.47 -32.53 12.71
C LEU A 1066 -36.58 -32.78 14.21
N PHE A 1067 -36.05 -31.85 15.02
CA PHE A 1067 -36.19 -31.83 16.47
C PHE A 1067 -37.05 -30.64 16.91
N PHE A 1068 -37.93 -30.85 17.88
CA PHE A 1068 -38.70 -29.76 18.47
C PHE A 1068 -39.13 -30.02 19.91
N SER A 1069 -39.28 -28.94 20.66
CA SER A 1069 -39.90 -28.85 21.98
C SER A 1069 -40.86 -27.66 22.02
N ASP A 1070 -41.45 -27.40 23.18
CA ASP A 1070 -42.30 -26.22 23.39
C ASP A 1070 -41.53 -24.89 23.27
N GLN A 1071 -40.20 -24.93 23.41
CA GLN A 1071 -39.35 -23.73 23.44
C GLN A 1071 -38.55 -23.49 22.16
N SER A 1072 -38.23 -24.53 21.39
CA SER A 1072 -37.45 -24.37 20.15
C SER A 1072 -37.66 -25.53 19.17
N ALA A 1073 -37.31 -25.28 17.91
CA ALA A 1073 -37.28 -26.32 16.89
C ALA A 1073 -36.09 -26.11 15.94
N ALA A 1074 -35.48 -27.21 15.50
CA ALA A 1074 -34.32 -27.21 14.62
C ALA A 1074 -34.24 -28.46 13.75
N LEU A 1075 -33.69 -28.30 12.55
CA LEU A 1075 -33.39 -29.38 11.61
C LEU A 1075 -31.95 -29.85 11.83
N GLU A 1076 -31.75 -31.15 12.06
CA GLU A 1076 -30.43 -31.79 12.05
C GLU A 1076 -29.86 -31.75 10.63
N ALA A 1077 -28.60 -31.34 10.52
CA ALA A 1077 -27.97 -31.03 9.24
C ALA A 1077 -26.57 -31.65 9.17
N GLU A 1078 -26.27 -32.34 8.07
CA GLU A 1078 -24.94 -32.84 7.75
C GLU A 1078 -24.37 -32.08 6.54
N PRO A 1079 -23.37 -31.21 6.73
CA PRO A 1079 -22.68 -30.58 5.61
C PRO A 1079 -21.94 -31.61 4.75
N GLY A 1080 -22.03 -31.44 3.44
CA GLY A 1080 -21.41 -32.32 2.46
C GLY A 1080 -19.99 -31.93 2.07
N THR A 1081 -19.61 -32.26 0.84
CA THR A 1081 -18.24 -32.14 0.32
C THR A 1081 -18.15 -31.02 -0.71
N VAL A 1082 -17.10 -30.21 -0.65
CA VAL A 1082 -16.75 -29.21 -1.67
C VAL A 1082 -15.32 -29.42 -2.12
N ASP A 1083 -15.07 -29.39 -3.43
CA ASP A 1083 -13.73 -29.60 -4.02
C ASP A 1083 -13.02 -30.89 -3.54
N GLY A 1084 -13.79 -31.93 -3.18
CA GLY A 1084 -13.27 -33.20 -2.65
C GLY A 1084 -12.96 -33.20 -1.15
N GLU A 1085 -13.12 -32.08 -0.44
CA GLU A 1085 -12.94 -31.96 1.01
C GLU A 1085 -14.29 -31.94 1.75
N LYS A 1086 -14.46 -32.82 2.75
CA LYS A 1086 -15.68 -32.85 3.58
C LYS A 1086 -15.71 -31.62 4.49
N ILE A 1087 -16.76 -30.80 4.35
CA ILE A 1087 -17.01 -29.68 5.26
C ILE A 1087 -17.56 -30.27 6.55
N SER A 1088 -16.89 -29.99 7.68
CA SER A 1088 -17.35 -30.45 9.00
C SER A 1088 -17.71 -29.25 9.86
N SER A 1089 -18.79 -29.34 10.64
CA SER A 1089 -19.04 -28.37 11.70
C SER A 1089 -18.16 -28.68 12.91
N LYS A 1090 -17.74 -27.63 13.63
CA LYS A 1090 -17.11 -27.73 14.95
C LYS A 1090 -18.13 -27.87 16.07
N ASN A 1091 -19.42 -27.60 15.80
CA ASN A 1091 -20.48 -27.92 16.74
C ASN A 1091 -20.67 -29.44 16.80
N GLU A 1092 -20.88 -29.98 18.01
CA GLU A 1092 -21.16 -31.41 18.20
C GLU A 1092 -22.44 -31.85 17.45
N TRP A 1093 -23.41 -30.95 17.35
CA TRP A 1093 -24.67 -31.15 16.64
C TRP A 1093 -24.93 -30.03 15.65
N PRO A 1094 -24.49 -30.16 14.39
CA PRO A 1094 -24.83 -29.21 13.35
C PRO A 1094 -26.33 -29.25 13.03
N HIS A 1095 -26.94 -28.07 13.06
CA HIS A 1095 -28.39 -27.93 12.89
C HIS A 1095 -28.74 -26.55 12.31
N VAL A 1096 -29.97 -26.45 11.79
CA VAL A 1096 -30.63 -25.21 11.37
C VAL A 1096 -31.72 -24.90 12.37
N THR A 1097 -31.58 -23.81 13.14
CA THR A 1097 -32.68 -23.36 14.01
C THR A 1097 -33.82 -22.80 13.17
N ILE A 1098 -35.02 -23.38 13.28
CA ILE A 1098 -36.20 -22.94 12.52
C ILE A 1098 -37.13 -22.05 13.36
N TRP A 1099 -37.15 -22.24 14.68
CA TRP A 1099 -38.02 -21.49 15.57
C TRP A 1099 -37.53 -21.49 17.02
N THR A 1100 -37.82 -20.40 17.73
CA THR A 1100 -37.63 -20.26 19.18
C THR A 1100 -38.83 -19.52 19.77
N ALA A 1101 -39.19 -19.84 21.01
CA ALA A 1101 -40.18 -19.10 21.78
C ALA A 1101 -39.69 -17.68 22.08
N GLU A 1102 -40.61 -16.79 22.43
CA GLU A 1102 -40.27 -15.40 22.74
C GLU A 1102 -39.34 -15.33 23.96
N GLY A 1103 -38.20 -14.64 23.81
CA GLY A 1103 -37.16 -14.53 24.84
C GLY A 1103 -36.13 -15.68 24.85
N VAL A 1104 -36.33 -16.75 24.07
CA VAL A 1104 -35.40 -17.88 23.95
C VAL A 1104 -34.35 -17.57 22.88
N ALA A 1105 -33.07 -17.73 23.22
CA ALA A 1105 -31.99 -17.54 22.26
C ALA A 1105 -31.84 -18.75 21.32
N ALA A 1106 -31.55 -18.52 20.03
CA ALA A 1106 -31.31 -19.61 19.07
C ALA A 1106 -30.21 -20.59 19.52
N LYS A 1107 -29.24 -20.14 20.32
CA LYS A 1107 -28.20 -21.00 20.89
C LYS A 1107 -28.78 -22.15 21.75
N GLU A 1108 -29.94 -21.96 22.38
CA GLU A 1108 -30.57 -23.00 23.22
C GLU A 1108 -31.03 -24.21 22.41
N ALA A 1109 -31.25 -24.06 21.10
CA ALA A 1109 -31.56 -25.19 20.21
C ALA A 1109 -30.48 -26.28 20.24
N ASN A 1110 -29.22 -25.96 20.57
CA ASN A 1110 -28.15 -26.95 20.75
C ASN A 1110 -28.48 -28.02 21.81
N MET A 1111 -29.41 -27.76 22.73
CA MET A 1111 -29.81 -28.71 23.78
C MET A 1111 -30.88 -29.70 23.34
N LEU A 1112 -31.51 -29.52 22.15
CA LEU A 1112 -32.60 -30.37 21.68
C LEU A 1112 -32.26 -31.88 21.67
N PRO A 1113 -31.06 -32.33 21.25
CA PRO A 1113 -30.70 -33.75 21.34
C PRO A 1113 -30.64 -34.27 22.77
N HIS A 1114 -30.27 -33.42 23.75
CA HIS A 1114 -30.24 -33.79 25.16
C HIS A 1114 -31.67 -33.84 25.74
N LEU A 1115 -32.51 -32.86 25.42
CA LEU A 1115 -33.92 -32.83 25.80
C LEU A 1115 -34.67 -34.05 25.24
N PHE A 1116 -34.36 -34.48 24.01
CA PHE A 1116 -34.92 -35.69 23.42
C PHE A 1116 -34.55 -36.93 24.25
N LYS A 1117 -33.30 -37.05 24.70
CA LYS A 1117 -32.86 -38.14 25.59
C LYS A 1117 -33.56 -38.12 26.96
N GLN A 1118 -34.01 -36.96 27.41
CA GLN A 1118 -34.79 -36.77 28.65
C GLN A 1118 -36.30 -36.96 28.46
N GLY A 1119 -36.78 -37.13 27.22
CA GLY A 1119 -38.20 -37.23 26.90
C GLY A 1119 -38.93 -35.88 26.81
N GLU A 1120 -38.20 -34.77 26.80
CA GLU A 1120 -38.72 -33.39 26.79
C GLU A 1120 -38.73 -32.75 25.38
N ALA A 1121 -38.23 -33.45 24.38
CA ALA A 1121 -38.30 -33.06 22.97
C ALA A 1121 -38.71 -34.24 22.09
N THR A 1122 -39.19 -33.94 20.88
CA THR A 1122 -39.56 -34.92 19.86
C THR A 1122 -38.54 -34.89 18.71
N ARG A 1123 -38.22 -36.07 18.17
CA ARG A 1123 -37.39 -36.26 16.96
C ARG A 1123 -38.22 -36.94 15.88
N ILE A 1124 -38.14 -36.44 14.65
CA ILE A 1124 -38.73 -37.05 13.45
C ILE A 1124 -37.61 -37.26 12.43
N ASP A 1125 -37.39 -38.50 12.02
CA ASP A 1125 -36.38 -38.85 11.02
C ASP A 1125 -36.86 -38.59 9.60
N ILE A 1126 -35.96 -38.11 8.74
CA ILE A 1126 -36.21 -37.80 7.34
C ILE A 1126 -35.47 -38.84 6.49
N ASN A 1127 -36.22 -39.72 5.82
CA ASN A 1127 -35.66 -40.78 4.99
C ASN A 1127 -36.43 -40.91 3.66
N PRO A 1128 -35.78 -40.72 2.49
CA PRO A 1128 -34.37 -40.35 2.33
C PRO A 1128 -34.08 -38.92 2.83
N PRO A 1129 -32.84 -38.62 3.26
CA PRO A 1129 -32.41 -37.25 3.57
C PRO A 1129 -32.64 -36.31 2.38
N ILE A 1130 -32.85 -35.03 2.68
CA ILE A 1130 -33.04 -34.00 1.65
C ILE A 1130 -31.84 -33.06 1.64
N THR A 1131 -31.25 -32.88 0.46
CA THR A 1131 -30.10 -31.99 0.28
C THR A 1131 -30.56 -30.59 -0.10
N ILE A 1132 -30.18 -29.59 0.70
CA ILE A 1132 -30.37 -28.17 0.40
C ILE A 1132 -28.99 -27.55 0.22
N THR A 1133 -28.79 -26.75 -0.84
CA THR A 1133 -27.49 -26.15 -1.13
C THR A 1133 -27.49 -24.67 -0.76
N GLY A 1134 -26.40 -24.20 -0.18
CA GLY A 1134 -26.25 -22.80 0.17
C GLY A 1134 -24.80 -22.34 0.25
N PRO A 1135 -24.52 -21.03 0.07
CA PRO A 1135 -23.16 -20.53 0.15
C PRO A 1135 -22.61 -20.55 1.57
N LEU A 1136 -21.33 -20.87 1.72
CA LEU A 1136 -20.60 -20.66 2.97
C LEU A 1136 -20.28 -19.17 3.13
N GLU A 1137 -20.69 -18.60 4.26
CA GLU A 1137 -20.54 -17.18 4.57
C GLU A 1137 -19.93 -16.97 5.96
N LEU A 1138 -19.30 -15.81 6.15
CA LEU A 1138 -18.80 -15.33 7.44
C LEU A 1138 -19.71 -14.21 7.94
N PHE A 1139 -20.24 -14.37 9.16
CA PHE A 1139 -21.33 -13.54 9.68
C PHE A 1139 -20.91 -12.49 10.67
#